data_AF-K6Q033-F1
#
_entry.id   AF-K6Q033-F1
#
_cell.length_a   1.000
_cell.length_b   1.000
_cell.length_c   1.000
_cell.angle_alpha   90.00
_cell.angle_beta   90.00
_cell.angle_gamma   90.00
#
_symmetry.space_group_name_H-M   'P 1'
#
loop_
_entity.id
_entity.type
_entity.pdbx_description
1 polymer ?
#
loop_
_entity_poly.entity_id
_entity_poly.type
_entity_poly.pdbx_seq_one_letter_code
_entity_poly.pdbx_strand_id
1 'polypeptide(L)'
;MSTAAERFTPRQRELLARFVSNLDENVYAIYNLPEEVVAVIFAYVSRSPRSFRENLLRLMEDPELNLLGSLPSQPEPAAAGGPASAAAASDPAGPDPAGVHREGTMALAPGATGPAGVEATGEAGGAGRPAATAGARSAPSAAPAGTPAAAGAGDRPQGAGSLAVAAEKARRFHEKWVVGYGHASVAELAKAAVGIEGISRLASARLETANPWLSFIEYSQRYQMPRRGAYVVPPELEAAGAPELLDEFHRVQEITYDAYQELFRGLVEHLDRVEPAQPGETARARASRLEKLAFEDARYALTLAVETNLGMVGNGRALRDAIVRLLSDPYEETTRLALAIRREVTRVLPTLVRYAEPNPRLQAAEAEVARGVAEALQRYRGVRAVASDPVLLLDWTGRGAGAGGGPAVATASGGAGLPGAVAGAGAGPEFGVTPGASAAQGAGAAPEAAGALGAGSSPGVSGSRGTLASPGAVAEALPTTPDEQAALDVILAAWINEYGSGGWPETGDVLAAMTAAEKLALLEKAVAGLGPHDPPPDAFKLVRYRAELTVSEACWHQLLRHSRRMHFAAQAPGVEHGITVPPRIQEAGLAPVLMRAVDAAERLFFRLVRAGLPLAAHYVVTNAHRRRVVAEFDLWQLYHLITLRGKPEAQWDIRQVVHRLAQRVMEVHPNLVRSAPRLMAVLEAAGTLEPVAREQPR
;
A
#
# COMPACT_ATOMS: atom_id res chain seq x y z
N MET A 1 36.51 -1.32 -1.20
CA MET A 1 35.34 -0.64 -1.78
C MET A 1 35.85 0.25 -2.91
N SER A 2 35.42 0.00 -4.15
CA SER A 2 35.62 0.98 -5.24
C SER A 2 34.67 2.15 -4.98
N THR A 3 35.17 3.38 -5.13
CA THR A 3 34.35 4.59 -4.94
C THR A 3 33.41 4.76 -6.14
N ALA A 4 32.20 5.27 -5.91
CA ALA A 4 31.16 5.40 -6.95
C ALA A 4 31.63 6.14 -8.23
N ALA A 5 32.67 6.97 -8.10
CA ALA A 5 33.37 7.63 -9.19
C ALA A 5 33.71 6.70 -10.38
N GLU A 6 34.08 5.43 -10.13
CA GLU A 6 34.58 4.49 -11.15
C GLU A 6 33.48 3.74 -11.93
N ARG A 7 32.18 3.89 -11.59
CA ARG A 7 31.09 3.06 -12.14
C ARG A 7 30.85 3.23 -13.66
N PHE A 8 31.12 4.42 -14.20
CA PHE A 8 30.82 4.78 -15.59
C PHE A 8 31.99 5.51 -16.24
N THR A 9 32.28 5.20 -17.50
CA THR A 9 33.30 5.92 -18.29
C THR A 9 32.91 7.39 -18.50
N PRO A 10 33.85 8.31 -18.75
CA PRO A 10 33.54 9.73 -18.99
C PRO A 10 32.48 9.95 -20.08
N ARG A 11 32.53 9.16 -21.16
CA ARG A 11 31.53 9.22 -22.24
C ARG A 11 30.15 8.74 -21.79
N GLN A 12 30.07 7.66 -21.01
CA GLN A 12 28.81 7.16 -20.46
C GLN A 12 28.20 8.14 -19.45
N ARG A 13 29.03 8.83 -18.65
CA ARG A 13 28.58 9.91 -17.76
C ARG A 13 27.96 11.06 -18.55
N GLU A 14 28.61 11.52 -19.63
CA GLU A 14 28.10 12.58 -20.50
C GLU A 14 26.75 12.23 -21.17
N LEU A 15 26.53 10.95 -21.49
CA LEU A 15 25.26 10.48 -22.03
C LEU A 15 24.17 10.42 -20.94
N LEU A 16 24.46 9.80 -19.78
CA LEU A 16 23.50 9.63 -18.68
C LEU A 16 23.09 10.96 -18.03
N ALA A 17 24.01 11.92 -17.90
CA ALA A 17 23.74 13.22 -17.29
C ALA A 17 22.63 14.03 -17.99
N ARG A 18 22.24 13.65 -19.22
CA ARG A 18 21.14 14.28 -19.97
C ARG A 18 19.75 13.80 -19.53
N PHE A 19 19.69 12.73 -18.74
CA PHE A 19 18.46 11.99 -18.42
C PHE A 19 18.30 11.62 -16.94
N VAL A 20 19.38 11.64 -16.15
CA VAL A 20 19.33 11.44 -14.69
C VAL A 20 20.09 12.53 -13.94
N SER A 21 19.62 12.88 -12.75
CA SER A 21 20.15 14.02 -11.99
C SER A 21 21.44 13.73 -11.22
N ASN A 22 21.71 12.46 -10.92
CA ASN A 22 22.85 12.04 -10.12
C ASN A 22 23.40 10.69 -10.62
N LEU A 23 24.72 10.63 -10.80
CA LEU A 23 25.43 9.45 -11.33
C LEU A 23 26.18 8.67 -10.25
N ASP A 24 26.34 9.28 -9.08
CA ASP A 24 27.24 8.82 -8.03
C ASP A 24 26.47 8.38 -6.77
N GLU A 25 25.33 9.01 -6.48
CA GLU A 25 24.47 8.63 -5.36
C GLU A 25 23.41 7.58 -5.74
N ASN A 26 22.81 7.02 -4.69
CA ASN A 26 21.77 6.00 -4.73
C ASN A 26 20.38 6.54 -5.14
N VAL A 27 20.13 7.84 -5.00
CA VAL A 27 18.85 8.47 -5.38
C VAL A 27 19.10 9.46 -6.51
N TYR A 28 18.25 9.42 -7.54
CA TYR A 28 18.29 10.34 -8.69
C TYR A 28 16.91 10.51 -9.30
N ALA A 29 16.60 11.73 -9.73
CA ALA A 29 15.43 12.02 -10.55
C ALA A 29 15.73 11.71 -12.02
N ILE A 30 14.71 11.26 -12.75
CA ILE A 30 14.76 10.94 -14.18
C ILE A 30 14.00 12.04 -14.93
N TYR A 31 14.58 12.52 -16.03
CA TYR A 31 14.03 13.58 -16.89
C TYR A 31 14.39 13.35 -18.36
N ASN A 32 13.80 14.13 -19.26
CA ASN A 32 14.05 14.09 -20.72
C ASN A 32 13.84 12.73 -21.42
N LEU A 33 13.18 11.76 -20.77
CA LEU A 33 12.81 10.47 -21.37
C LEU A 33 11.29 10.37 -21.56
N PRO A 34 10.81 9.72 -22.64
CA PRO A 34 9.41 9.33 -22.76
C PRO A 34 9.00 8.40 -21.60
N GLU A 35 7.77 8.55 -21.14
CA GLU A 35 7.25 7.85 -19.96
C GLU A 35 7.14 6.34 -20.17
N GLU A 36 6.86 5.93 -21.41
CA GLU A 36 6.86 4.55 -21.87
C GLU A 36 8.26 3.93 -21.73
N VAL A 37 9.32 4.69 -22.04
CA VAL A 37 10.72 4.25 -21.88
C VAL A 37 11.07 4.11 -20.41
N VAL A 38 10.67 5.07 -19.56
CA VAL A 38 10.87 4.99 -18.10
C VAL A 38 10.19 3.75 -17.51
N ALA A 39 8.93 3.48 -17.90
CA ALA A 39 8.19 2.31 -17.45
C ALA A 39 8.82 0.99 -17.90
N VAL A 40 9.28 0.90 -19.15
CA VAL A 40 9.95 -0.30 -19.69
C VAL A 40 11.29 -0.56 -18.97
N ILE A 41 12.11 0.47 -18.73
CA ILE A 41 13.39 0.31 -18.05
C ILE A 41 13.17 -0.12 -16.59
N PHE A 42 12.20 0.45 -15.87
CA PHE A 42 11.87 -0.03 -14.51
C PHE A 42 11.37 -1.49 -14.52
N ALA A 43 10.57 -1.89 -15.52
CA ALA A 43 10.18 -3.29 -15.67
C ALA A 43 11.41 -4.21 -15.89
N TYR A 44 12.44 -3.75 -16.59
CA TYR A 44 13.71 -4.49 -16.71
C TYR A 44 14.50 -4.55 -15.40
N VAL A 45 14.58 -3.46 -14.63
CA VAL A 45 15.26 -3.44 -13.30
C VAL A 45 14.65 -4.46 -12.34
N SER A 46 13.32 -4.67 -12.37
CA SER A 46 12.68 -5.71 -11.53
C SER A 46 13.16 -7.15 -11.85
N ARG A 47 13.74 -7.38 -13.04
CA ARG A 47 14.16 -8.69 -13.57
C ARG A 47 15.65 -8.79 -13.92
N SER A 48 16.45 -7.75 -13.69
CA SER A 48 17.87 -7.70 -14.05
C SER A 48 18.70 -7.10 -12.91
N PRO A 49 19.91 -7.62 -12.62
CA PRO A 49 20.78 -7.08 -11.57
C PRO A 49 21.47 -5.76 -11.95
N ARG A 50 21.04 -5.17 -13.08
CA ARG A 50 21.43 -3.84 -13.56
C ARG A 50 20.49 -2.78 -13.01
N SER A 51 21.07 -1.66 -12.58
CA SER A 51 20.37 -0.41 -12.27
C SER A 51 19.58 0.15 -13.45
N PHE A 52 18.72 1.15 -13.19
CA PHE A 52 18.09 1.92 -14.26
C PHE A 52 19.14 2.57 -15.17
N ARG A 53 20.20 3.15 -14.58
CA ARG A 53 21.31 3.80 -15.29
C ARG A 53 22.03 2.83 -16.25
N GLU A 54 22.34 1.60 -15.81
CA GLU A 54 22.99 0.59 -16.65
C GLU A 54 22.06 0.02 -17.75
N ASN A 55 20.76 -0.11 -17.48
CA ASN A 55 19.80 -0.51 -18.51
C ASN A 55 19.54 0.62 -19.53
N LEU A 56 19.54 1.87 -19.09
CA LEU A 56 19.42 3.05 -19.95
C LEU A 56 20.63 3.19 -20.89
N LEU A 57 21.85 3.03 -20.38
CA LEU A 57 23.07 2.97 -21.22
C LEU A 57 22.95 1.89 -22.28
N ARG A 58 22.58 0.67 -21.88
CA ARG A 58 22.42 -0.45 -22.82
C ARG A 58 21.39 -0.15 -23.92
N LEU A 59 20.32 0.58 -23.59
CA LEU A 59 19.28 0.99 -24.55
C LEU A 59 19.76 2.11 -25.51
N MET A 60 20.71 2.93 -25.08
CA MET A 60 21.35 3.99 -25.90
C MET A 60 22.49 3.45 -26.76
N GLU A 61 23.19 2.43 -26.29
CA GLU A 61 24.25 1.71 -27.00
C GLU A 61 23.68 0.68 -28.00
N ASP A 62 22.36 0.43 -27.99
CA ASP A 62 21.67 -0.46 -28.91
C ASP A 62 21.52 0.17 -30.32
N PRO A 63 22.15 -0.40 -31.37
CA PRO A 63 22.12 0.17 -32.72
C PRO A 63 20.72 0.25 -33.34
N GLU A 64 19.78 -0.60 -32.93
CA GLU A 64 18.44 -0.65 -33.51
C GLU A 64 17.49 0.41 -32.93
N LEU A 65 17.75 0.91 -31.71
CA LEU A 65 16.87 1.84 -31.00
C LEU A 65 17.27 3.32 -31.11
N ASN A 66 18.54 3.62 -31.42
CA ASN A 66 19.12 4.96 -31.69
C ASN A 66 18.38 6.17 -31.07
N LEU A 67 18.16 6.14 -29.75
CA LEU A 67 17.41 7.17 -29.02
C LEU A 67 18.03 8.57 -29.14
N LEU A 68 19.35 8.64 -29.33
CA LEU A 68 20.12 9.88 -29.45
C LEU A 68 19.88 10.63 -30.76
N GLY A 69 19.39 9.97 -31.81
CA GLY A 69 19.01 10.62 -33.08
C GLY A 69 17.62 11.26 -33.07
N SER A 70 16.79 10.94 -32.08
CA SER A 70 15.32 11.16 -32.13
C SER A 70 14.77 12.10 -31.05
N LEU A 71 15.58 12.45 -30.04
CA LEU A 71 15.16 13.27 -28.91
C LEU A 71 15.49 14.76 -29.16
N PRO A 72 14.54 15.69 -28.96
CA PRO A 72 14.79 17.11 -29.20
C PRO A 72 15.81 17.66 -28.21
N SER A 73 16.83 18.35 -28.72
CA SER A 73 17.76 19.13 -27.89
C SER A 73 17.00 20.27 -27.20
N GLN A 74 16.97 20.23 -25.87
CA GLN A 74 16.30 21.19 -24.99
C GLN A 74 17.22 21.54 -23.81
N PRO A 75 17.06 22.72 -23.18
CA PRO A 75 18.10 23.30 -22.31
C PRO A 75 18.39 22.45 -21.08
N GLU A 76 19.65 22.47 -20.65
CA GLU A 76 20.12 21.75 -19.46
C GLU A 76 19.38 22.19 -18.18
N PRO A 77 19.24 21.29 -17.20
CA PRO A 77 18.66 21.65 -15.91
C PRO A 77 19.42 22.83 -15.30
N ALA A 78 18.68 23.83 -14.81
CA ALA A 78 19.26 25.06 -14.28
C ALA A 78 20.32 24.75 -13.21
N ALA A 79 21.58 25.12 -13.50
CA ALA A 79 22.70 24.84 -12.62
C ALA A 79 22.42 25.40 -11.22
N ALA A 80 22.52 24.55 -10.20
CA ALA A 80 22.41 24.98 -8.82
C ALA A 80 23.57 25.94 -8.52
N GLY A 81 23.25 27.23 -8.34
CA GLY A 81 24.24 28.25 -8.01
C GLY A 81 24.96 27.86 -6.72
N GLY A 82 26.29 27.73 -6.80
CA GLY A 82 27.12 27.45 -5.63
C GLY A 82 27.04 28.57 -4.59
N PRO A 83 27.41 28.29 -3.32
CA PRO A 83 27.38 29.31 -2.28
C PRO A 83 28.38 30.42 -2.61
N ALA A 84 27.87 31.64 -2.85
CA ALA A 84 28.71 32.81 -2.99
C ALA A 84 29.44 33.07 -1.67
N SER A 85 30.77 33.19 -1.73
CA SER A 85 31.62 33.42 -0.57
C SER A 85 31.37 34.80 0.04
N ALA A 86 31.47 34.89 1.37
CA ALA A 86 31.38 36.16 2.07
C ALA A 86 32.59 37.07 1.74
N ALA A 87 32.30 38.34 1.43
CA ALA A 87 33.25 39.46 1.46
C ALA A 87 32.49 40.73 1.86
N ALA A 88 33.14 41.64 2.58
CA ALA A 88 32.47 42.64 3.43
C ALA A 88 32.24 44.01 2.78
N ALA A 89 31.15 44.67 3.21
CA ALA A 89 30.90 46.13 3.18
C ALA A 89 29.74 46.42 4.17
N SER A 90 30.03 46.86 5.40
CA SER A 90 30.07 48.27 5.85
C SER A 90 28.69 48.85 6.22
N ASP A 91 28.53 49.21 7.50
CA ASP A 91 27.35 49.90 8.07
C ASP A 91 27.01 51.21 7.35
N PRO A 92 25.76 51.70 7.53
CA PRO A 92 25.66 52.93 8.33
C PRO A 92 24.52 52.94 9.38
N ALA A 93 24.93 53.31 10.60
CA ALA A 93 24.24 54.17 11.57
C ALA A 93 22.70 54.18 11.64
N GLY A 94 22.16 53.72 12.78
CA GLY A 94 20.85 54.14 13.27
C GLY A 94 20.93 55.43 14.13
N PRO A 95 19.79 55.96 14.59
CA PRO A 95 19.71 56.90 15.71
C PRO A 95 19.24 56.23 17.01
N ASP A 96 19.84 56.65 18.12
CA ASP A 96 19.66 56.15 19.50
C ASP A 96 18.42 56.82 20.21
N PRO A 97 17.91 56.29 21.34
CA PRO A 97 16.61 56.67 21.90
C PRO A 97 16.67 57.70 23.05
N ALA A 98 15.52 58.30 23.37
CA ALA A 98 15.29 58.99 24.64
C ALA A 98 13.79 58.99 25.02
N GLY A 99 13.44 58.93 26.32
CA GLY A 99 12.19 59.56 26.79
C GLY A 99 11.19 58.82 27.70
N VAL A 100 11.63 58.13 28.76
CA VAL A 100 11.05 58.05 30.13
C VAL A 100 9.51 57.92 30.43
N HIS A 101 9.21 57.13 31.48
CA HIS A 101 7.97 57.03 32.30
C HIS A 101 6.74 56.33 31.70
N ARG A 102 5.77 55.74 32.43
CA ARG A 102 5.54 55.08 33.75
C ARG A 102 4.03 55.27 34.05
N GLU A 103 3.37 54.29 34.68
CA GLU A 103 1.94 54.34 35.10
C GLU A 103 0.92 54.36 33.92
N GLY A 104 -0.32 53.86 34.01
CA GLY A 104 -1.03 53.12 35.07
C GLY A 104 -2.53 52.96 34.73
N THR A 105 -3.23 52.08 35.47
CA THR A 105 -4.71 51.99 35.64
C THR A 105 -5.69 51.58 34.51
N MET A 106 -6.45 50.52 34.86
CA MET A 106 -7.91 50.30 34.73
C MET A 106 -8.56 49.84 33.42
N ALA A 107 -9.64 49.07 33.63
CA ALA A 107 -10.47 48.38 32.64
C ALA A 107 -11.90 48.95 32.62
N LEU A 108 -12.66 48.67 31.54
CA LEU A 108 -14.04 48.15 31.52
C LEU A 108 -14.54 47.99 30.05
N ALA A 109 -15.60 47.21 29.83
CA ALA A 109 -16.14 46.78 28.52
C ALA A 109 -17.48 47.49 28.17
N PRO A 110 -18.47 46.97 27.40
CA PRO A 110 -18.52 45.98 26.28
C PRO A 110 -19.41 46.41 25.07
N GLY A 111 -19.61 45.51 24.07
CA GLY A 111 -20.77 45.49 23.14
C GLY A 111 -20.52 46.03 21.70
N ALA A 112 -21.29 45.67 20.66
CA ALA A 112 -22.34 44.66 20.50
C ALA A 112 -22.67 44.39 18.99
N THR A 113 -23.34 43.26 18.69
CA THR A 113 -24.22 42.98 17.52
C THR A 113 -23.73 43.17 16.06
N GLY A 114 -23.95 42.15 15.22
CA GLY A 114 -24.04 42.27 13.75
C GLY A 114 -25.50 42.30 13.26
N PRO A 115 -25.77 42.23 11.94
CA PRO A 115 -27.15 42.17 11.40
C PRO A 115 -27.48 40.91 10.59
N ALA A 116 -28.77 40.53 10.60
CA ALA A 116 -29.42 39.66 9.63
C ALA A 116 -30.19 40.49 8.57
N GLY A 117 -30.66 39.86 7.48
CA GLY A 117 -31.26 40.54 6.31
C GLY A 117 -32.79 40.70 6.32
N VAL A 118 -33.32 41.31 5.25
CA VAL A 118 -34.75 41.61 4.97
C VAL A 118 -34.95 41.60 3.42
N GLU A 119 -35.65 40.63 2.83
CA GLU A 119 -37.02 40.64 2.23
C GLU A 119 -37.13 41.10 0.75
N ALA A 120 -38.32 40.92 0.13
CA ALA A 120 -38.50 40.66 -1.31
C ALA A 120 -39.69 41.39 -2.00
N THR A 121 -39.58 41.57 -3.34
CA THR A 121 -40.63 41.87 -4.36
C THR A 121 -40.10 41.51 -5.76
N GLY A 122 -40.87 41.18 -6.82
CA GLY A 122 -42.33 40.95 -6.92
C GLY A 122 -42.84 40.83 -8.38
N GLU A 123 -43.29 39.62 -8.77
CA GLU A 123 -44.20 39.25 -9.90
C GLU A 123 -43.88 39.47 -11.41
N ALA A 124 -44.51 38.57 -12.21
CA ALA A 124 -44.77 38.54 -13.66
C ALA A 124 -43.58 38.38 -14.66
N GLY A 125 -43.62 37.50 -15.67
CA GLY A 125 -44.59 36.45 -16.04
C GLY A 125 -44.33 35.92 -17.46
N GLY A 126 -44.76 34.70 -17.81
CA GLY A 126 -44.72 34.17 -19.19
C GLY A 126 -44.26 32.70 -19.32
N ALA A 127 -45.09 31.86 -19.95
CA ALA A 127 -44.87 30.41 -20.06
C ALA A 127 -44.16 29.98 -21.37
N GLY A 128 -43.45 28.85 -21.34
CA GLY A 128 -42.86 28.25 -22.55
C GLY A 128 -41.97 27.01 -22.32
N ARG A 129 -42.57 25.81 -22.28
CA ARG A 129 -41.91 24.53 -22.63
C ARG A 129 -41.95 24.36 -24.18
N PRO A 130 -41.16 23.47 -24.85
CA PRO A 130 -40.60 22.21 -24.31
C PRO A 130 -39.17 21.80 -24.81
N ALA A 131 -38.74 20.63 -24.29
CA ALA A 131 -37.95 19.56 -24.94
C ALA A 131 -36.55 19.80 -25.57
N ALA A 132 -35.58 19.07 -25.01
CA ALA A 132 -34.58 18.20 -25.65
C ALA A 132 -33.99 18.54 -27.04
N THR A 133 -32.66 18.49 -27.14
CA THR A 133 -31.94 17.36 -27.80
C THR A 133 -30.41 17.47 -27.65
N ALA A 134 -29.72 16.33 -27.77
CA ALA A 134 -28.27 16.25 -27.83
C ALA A 134 -27.74 16.72 -29.19
N GLY A 135 -26.49 17.20 -29.25
CA GLY A 135 -25.91 17.61 -30.53
C GLY A 135 -24.54 18.29 -30.47
N ALA A 136 -23.53 17.67 -29.84
CA ALA A 136 -22.16 18.11 -30.03
C ALA A 136 -21.73 17.84 -31.48
N ARG A 137 -21.68 18.89 -32.32
CA ARG A 137 -21.01 18.87 -33.63
C ARG A 137 -20.16 20.12 -33.82
N SER A 138 -18.99 19.88 -34.39
CA SER A 138 -17.90 20.83 -34.65
C SER A 138 -18.19 21.76 -35.82
N ALA A 139 -17.70 23.00 -35.73
CA ALA A 139 -17.51 23.93 -36.85
C ALA A 139 -16.37 24.93 -36.53
N PRO A 140 -15.70 25.54 -37.53
CA PRO A 140 -14.30 25.94 -37.36
C PRO A 140 -13.99 27.44 -37.46
N SER A 141 -12.71 27.73 -37.21
CA SER A 141 -11.93 28.92 -37.56
C SER A 141 -12.44 29.79 -38.74
N ALA A 142 -12.46 31.10 -38.53
CA ALA A 142 -12.35 32.11 -39.57
C ALA A 142 -11.48 33.28 -39.08
N ALA A 143 -10.45 33.64 -39.84
CA ALA A 143 -9.61 34.82 -39.63
C ALA A 143 -9.89 35.88 -40.72
N PRO A 144 -9.75 37.19 -40.42
CA PRO A 144 -9.72 38.23 -41.44
C PRO A 144 -8.29 38.47 -41.98
N ALA A 145 -8.17 38.96 -43.21
CA ALA A 145 -6.90 39.08 -43.94
C ALA A 145 -6.54 40.53 -44.34
N GLY A 146 -5.23 40.77 -44.58
CA GLY A 146 -4.68 41.96 -45.27
C GLY A 146 -4.28 43.12 -44.34
N THR A 147 -3.12 43.77 -44.47
CA THR A 147 -2.42 44.23 -45.68
C THR A 147 -0.91 44.44 -45.37
N PRO A 148 0.05 44.35 -46.32
CA PRO A 148 1.49 44.26 -46.02
C PRO A 148 2.28 45.57 -46.17
N ALA A 149 3.42 45.70 -45.47
CA ALA A 149 4.45 46.72 -45.79
C ALA A 149 5.87 46.37 -45.30
N ALA A 150 6.83 46.52 -46.22
CA ALA A 150 8.26 46.85 -46.04
C ALA A 150 9.22 45.94 -45.22
N ALA A 151 10.42 45.76 -45.79
CA ALA A 151 11.51 44.98 -45.21
C ALA A 151 12.40 45.80 -44.25
N GLY A 152 12.97 45.13 -43.27
CA GLY A 152 14.06 45.64 -42.42
C GLY A 152 14.84 44.47 -41.82
N ALA A 153 16.14 44.37 -42.13
CA ALA A 153 17.00 43.31 -41.59
C ALA A 153 17.22 43.54 -40.08
N GLY A 154 17.17 42.46 -39.30
CA GLY A 154 17.28 42.53 -37.84
C GLY A 154 17.27 41.17 -37.18
N ASP A 155 18.40 40.46 -37.27
CA ASP A 155 18.65 39.22 -36.55
C ASP A 155 18.44 39.39 -35.03
N ARG A 156 17.58 38.56 -34.43
CA ARG A 156 17.42 38.44 -32.96
C ARG A 156 16.83 37.07 -32.57
N PRO A 157 17.58 36.20 -31.87
CA PRO A 157 17.06 34.94 -31.36
C PRO A 157 16.20 35.15 -30.09
N GLN A 158 14.87 35.20 -30.23
CA GLN A 158 13.95 35.47 -29.11
C GLN A 158 13.41 34.22 -28.39
N GLY A 159 14.00 33.04 -28.59
CA GLY A 159 13.48 31.77 -28.02
C GLY A 159 13.68 31.63 -26.50
N ALA A 160 14.89 31.87 -26.00
CA ALA A 160 15.26 31.48 -24.62
C ALA A 160 14.69 32.41 -23.52
N GLY A 161 14.64 33.72 -23.76
CA GLY A 161 14.23 34.70 -22.73
C GLY A 161 12.76 34.60 -22.32
N SER A 162 11.87 34.21 -23.24
CA SER A 162 10.43 34.08 -22.97
C SER A 162 10.13 32.94 -22.00
N LEU A 163 10.79 31.78 -22.20
CA LEU A 163 10.55 30.58 -21.40
C LEU A 163 11.03 30.75 -19.95
N ALA A 164 12.17 31.41 -19.74
CA ALA A 164 12.68 31.72 -18.40
C ALA A 164 11.75 32.67 -17.62
N VAL A 165 11.20 33.70 -18.29
CA VAL A 165 10.23 34.63 -17.67
C VAL A 165 8.90 33.92 -17.38
N ALA A 166 8.46 33.00 -18.25
CA ALA A 166 7.28 32.17 -18.00
C ALA A 166 7.49 31.23 -16.80
N ALA A 167 8.65 30.57 -16.71
CA ALA A 167 9.03 29.71 -15.58
C ALA A 167 9.10 30.50 -14.26
N GLU A 168 9.66 31.71 -14.26
CA GLU A 168 9.70 32.57 -13.07
C GLU A 168 8.30 33.04 -12.64
N LYS A 169 7.42 33.39 -13.59
CA LYS A 169 6.01 33.69 -13.28
C LYS A 169 5.27 32.47 -12.73
N ALA A 170 5.48 31.29 -13.31
CA ALA A 170 4.92 30.03 -12.82
C ALA A 170 5.46 29.68 -11.42
N ARG A 171 6.75 29.92 -11.16
CA ARG A 171 7.38 29.72 -9.84
C ARG A 171 6.71 30.57 -8.77
N ARG A 172 6.61 31.89 -9.00
CA ARG A 172 5.91 32.83 -8.09
C ARG A 172 4.43 32.51 -7.93
N PHE A 173 3.77 32.02 -8.98
CA PHE A 173 2.38 31.54 -8.90
C PHE A 173 2.26 30.32 -7.98
N HIS A 174 3.14 29.33 -8.11
CA HIS A 174 3.13 28.14 -7.25
C HIS A 174 3.49 28.47 -5.79
N GLU A 175 4.52 29.29 -5.56
CA GLU A 175 4.90 29.74 -4.22
C GLU A 175 3.75 30.50 -3.54
N LYS A 176 3.05 31.39 -4.27
CA LYS A 176 1.88 32.10 -3.74
C LYS A 176 0.68 31.17 -3.52
N TRP A 177 0.19 30.49 -4.55
CA TRP A 177 -1.13 29.85 -4.55
C TRP A 177 -1.14 28.37 -4.15
N VAL A 178 -0.09 27.62 -4.48
CA VAL A 178 -0.01 26.19 -4.15
C VAL A 178 0.60 25.99 -2.77
N VAL A 179 1.68 26.70 -2.45
CA VAL A 179 2.34 26.63 -1.14
C VAL A 179 1.66 27.57 -0.13
N GLY A 180 1.45 28.85 -0.48
CA GLY A 180 0.87 29.84 0.44
C GLY A 180 -0.64 29.70 0.71
N TYR A 181 -1.46 29.47 -0.32
CA TYR A 181 -2.93 29.30 -0.18
C TYR A 181 -3.40 27.83 -0.10
N GLY A 182 -2.48 26.85 -0.21
CA GLY A 182 -2.80 25.44 0.00
C GLY A 182 -3.61 24.76 -1.13
N HIS A 183 -3.66 25.32 -2.35
CA HIS A 183 -4.33 24.70 -3.50
C HIS A 183 -3.53 23.49 -4.05
N ALA A 184 -3.48 22.41 -3.27
CA ALA A 184 -2.64 21.23 -3.52
C ALA A 184 -3.00 20.45 -4.81
N SER A 185 -4.21 20.61 -5.36
CA SER A 185 -4.65 19.95 -6.60
C SER A 185 -3.84 20.37 -7.83
N VAL A 186 -3.30 21.59 -7.88
CA VAL A 186 -2.41 22.02 -8.97
C VAL A 186 -1.11 21.22 -8.97
N ALA A 187 -0.63 20.80 -7.78
CA ALA A 187 0.56 19.97 -7.65
C ALA A 187 0.37 18.51 -8.13
N GLU A 188 -0.87 18.07 -8.35
CA GLU A 188 -1.16 16.73 -8.88
C GLU A 188 -0.93 16.62 -10.40
N LEU A 189 -0.87 17.76 -11.10
CA LEU A 189 -0.65 17.83 -12.55
C LEU A 189 0.83 17.64 -12.94
N ALA A 190 1.75 17.92 -12.02
CA ALA A 190 3.19 17.76 -12.22
C ALA A 190 3.67 16.46 -11.57
N LYS A 191 4.60 15.76 -12.22
CA LYS A 191 5.12 14.46 -11.77
C LYS A 191 6.64 14.37 -11.88
N ALA A 192 7.22 13.43 -11.13
CA ALA A 192 8.61 13.04 -11.26
C ALA A 192 8.75 11.52 -11.17
N ALA A 193 9.71 10.99 -11.94
CA ALA A 193 10.20 9.62 -11.81
C ALA A 193 11.54 9.65 -11.05
N VAL A 194 11.76 8.69 -10.16
CA VAL A 194 12.91 8.62 -9.27
C VAL A 194 13.44 7.19 -9.26
N GLY A 195 14.75 7.03 -9.50
CA GLY A 195 15.46 5.79 -9.23
C GLY A 195 16.03 5.82 -7.81
N ILE A 196 15.85 4.73 -7.07
CA ILE A 196 16.31 4.56 -5.69
C ILE A 196 17.04 3.21 -5.62
N GLU A 197 18.32 3.24 -5.25
CA GLU A 197 19.22 2.08 -5.18
C GLU A 197 19.74 1.88 -3.74
N GLY A 198 20.12 0.66 -3.36
CA GLY A 198 20.88 0.37 -2.14
C GLY A 198 20.22 0.87 -0.85
N ILE A 199 18.89 0.71 -0.72
CA ILE A 199 18.16 0.93 0.53
C ILE A 199 17.79 -0.42 1.16
N SER A 200 17.53 -0.46 2.46
CA SER A 200 17.04 -1.67 3.12
C SER A 200 15.61 -2.00 2.67
N ARG A 201 15.21 -3.27 2.81
CA ARG A 201 13.81 -3.68 2.63
C ARG A 201 12.90 -3.05 3.68
N LEU A 202 13.43 -2.78 4.88
CA LEU A 202 12.70 -2.00 5.88
C LEU A 202 12.35 -0.60 5.34
N ALA A 203 13.34 0.12 4.78
CA ALA A 203 13.12 1.44 4.20
C ALA A 203 12.22 1.42 2.96
N SER A 204 12.30 0.38 2.11
CA SER A 204 11.36 0.25 0.97
C SER A 204 9.92 0.07 1.45
N ALA A 205 9.66 -0.75 2.47
CA ALA A 205 8.34 -0.88 3.07
C ALA A 205 7.83 0.42 3.73
N ARG A 206 8.70 1.21 4.38
CA ARG A 206 8.33 2.55 4.90
C ARG A 206 7.98 3.52 3.77
N LEU A 207 8.73 3.52 2.67
CA LEU A 207 8.46 4.34 1.49
C LEU A 207 7.15 3.94 0.79
N GLU A 208 6.91 2.64 0.57
CA GLU A 208 5.68 2.13 -0.05
C GLU A 208 4.43 2.46 0.79
N THR A 209 4.55 2.55 2.12
CA THR A 209 3.45 2.95 3.02
C THR A 209 3.32 4.46 3.24
N ALA A 210 4.27 5.29 2.77
CA ALA A 210 4.28 6.73 3.02
C ALA A 210 3.14 7.48 2.31
N ASN A 211 2.74 7.06 1.11
CA ASN A 211 1.60 7.62 0.39
C ASN A 211 1.03 6.64 -0.68
N PRO A 212 -0.29 6.34 -0.66
CA PRO A 212 -0.90 5.36 -1.56
C PRO A 212 -1.06 5.81 -3.03
N TRP A 213 -0.67 7.06 -3.36
CA TRP A 213 -0.70 7.61 -4.72
C TRP A 213 0.67 7.56 -5.42
N LEU A 214 1.68 6.97 -4.77
CA LEU A 214 2.96 6.64 -5.40
C LEU A 214 2.86 5.30 -6.15
N SER A 215 3.56 5.20 -7.27
CA SER A 215 3.66 3.99 -8.10
C SER A 215 5.07 3.42 -8.02
N PHE A 216 5.19 2.13 -7.72
CA PHE A 216 6.46 1.47 -7.43
C PHE A 216 6.74 0.27 -8.35
N ILE A 217 8.01 0.08 -8.69
CA ILE A 217 8.56 -1.17 -9.27
C ILE A 217 9.84 -1.52 -8.50
N GLU A 218 9.76 -2.50 -7.59
CA GLU A 218 10.90 -2.96 -6.80
C GLU A 218 11.66 -4.11 -7.48
N TYR A 219 12.96 -4.19 -7.22
CA TYR A 219 13.82 -5.36 -7.39
C TYR A 219 13.18 -6.60 -6.75
N SER A 220 13.01 -7.66 -7.54
CA SER A 220 12.35 -8.88 -7.08
C SER A 220 13.34 -9.94 -6.59
N GLN A 221 13.38 -10.14 -5.27
CA GLN A 221 14.03 -11.31 -4.65
C GLN A 221 13.45 -12.67 -5.10
N ARG A 222 12.38 -12.71 -5.90
CA ARG A 222 11.85 -13.95 -6.54
C ARG A 222 12.57 -14.30 -7.85
N TYR A 223 13.29 -13.35 -8.44
CA TYR A 223 13.92 -13.51 -9.76
C TYR A 223 15.43 -13.29 -9.74
N GLN A 224 15.99 -12.80 -8.63
CA GLN A 224 17.35 -12.31 -8.55
C GLN A 224 17.98 -12.68 -7.22
N MET A 225 19.21 -13.20 -7.26
CA MET A 225 20.02 -13.51 -6.09
C MET A 225 20.61 -12.21 -5.51
N PRO A 226 20.37 -11.89 -4.22
CA PRO A 226 21.08 -10.81 -3.54
C PRO A 226 22.58 -11.07 -3.50
N ARG A 227 23.40 -10.01 -3.47
CA ARG A 227 24.86 -10.16 -3.37
C ARG A 227 25.25 -10.36 -1.89
N ARG A 228 26.26 -11.20 -1.62
CA ARG A 228 26.85 -11.32 -0.28
C ARG A 228 27.39 -9.96 0.16
N GLY A 229 27.11 -9.55 1.40
CA GLY A 229 27.48 -8.22 1.90
C GLY A 229 26.60 -7.05 1.45
N ALA A 230 25.56 -7.26 0.62
CA ALA A 230 24.64 -6.19 0.20
C ALA A 230 23.48 -6.03 1.22
N TYR A 231 23.77 -5.31 2.31
CA TYR A 231 22.82 -4.97 3.36
C TYR A 231 23.16 -3.60 3.96
N VAL A 232 22.12 -2.90 4.41
CA VAL A 232 22.26 -1.63 5.13
C VAL A 232 22.54 -1.91 6.60
N VAL A 233 23.59 -1.29 7.14
CA VAL A 233 23.81 -1.22 8.60
C VAL A 233 22.85 -0.17 9.17
N PRO A 234 22.10 -0.46 10.26
CA PRO A 234 21.18 0.52 10.84
C PRO A 234 21.96 1.74 11.33
N PRO A 235 21.62 2.98 10.89
CA PRO A 235 22.34 4.16 11.36
C PRO A 235 22.29 4.33 12.88
N GLU A 236 21.20 3.87 13.52
CA GLU A 236 21.04 3.87 14.98
C GLU A 236 22.05 2.95 15.68
N LEU A 237 22.50 1.88 15.01
CA LEU A 237 23.55 0.97 15.50
C LEU A 237 24.94 1.56 15.29
N GLU A 238 25.19 2.23 14.16
CA GLU A 238 26.43 2.98 13.91
C GLU A 238 26.61 4.10 14.95
N ALA A 239 25.57 4.92 15.14
CA ALA A 239 25.56 6.04 16.08
C ALA A 239 25.70 5.62 17.55
N ALA A 240 25.28 4.40 17.90
CA ALA A 240 25.45 3.86 19.24
C ALA A 240 26.92 3.54 19.61
N GLY A 241 27.82 3.46 18.62
CA GLY A 241 29.25 3.22 18.86
C GLY A 241 29.56 1.89 19.55
N ALA A 242 28.74 0.86 19.31
CA ALA A 242 28.81 -0.43 20.00
C ALA A 242 29.43 -1.53 19.09
N PRO A 243 30.78 -1.65 19.03
CA PRO A 243 31.46 -2.53 18.06
C PRO A 243 31.08 -4.00 18.21
N GLU A 244 30.86 -4.50 19.44
CA GLU A 244 30.45 -5.89 19.66
C GLU A 244 29.09 -6.23 19.02
N LEU A 245 28.14 -5.29 19.05
CA LEU A 245 26.81 -5.44 18.45
C LEU A 245 26.87 -5.26 16.93
N LEU A 246 27.75 -4.39 16.44
CA LEU A 246 28.01 -4.22 15.01
C LEU A 246 28.67 -5.47 14.40
N ASP A 247 29.68 -6.04 15.05
CA ASP A 247 30.30 -7.30 14.66
C ASP A 247 29.29 -8.46 14.70
N GLU A 248 28.39 -8.49 15.69
CA GLU A 248 27.33 -9.48 15.76
C GLU A 248 26.29 -9.29 14.66
N PHE A 249 25.94 -8.05 14.31
CA PHE A 249 25.09 -7.73 13.17
C PHE A 249 25.70 -8.25 11.87
N HIS A 250 26.97 -7.92 11.58
CA HIS A 250 27.67 -8.47 10.41
C HIS A 250 27.67 -10.01 10.40
N ARG A 251 27.97 -10.67 11.54
CA ARG A 251 27.90 -12.14 11.65
C ARG A 251 26.50 -12.69 11.36
N VAL A 252 25.43 -12.06 11.82
CA VAL A 252 24.05 -12.50 11.54
C VAL A 252 23.70 -12.35 10.05
N GLN A 253 24.18 -11.29 9.38
CA GLN A 253 23.98 -11.15 7.94
C GLN A 253 24.72 -12.24 7.15
N GLU A 254 25.93 -12.63 7.54
CA GLU A 254 26.63 -13.75 6.90
C GLU A 254 25.94 -15.11 7.18
N ILE A 255 25.50 -15.38 8.42
CA ILE A 255 24.76 -16.60 8.78
C ILE A 255 23.46 -16.74 7.99
N THR A 256 22.68 -15.66 7.89
CA THR A 256 21.41 -15.63 7.15
C THR A 256 21.62 -15.78 5.64
N TYR A 257 22.72 -15.22 5.09
CA TYR A 257 23.09 -15.40 3.69
C TYR A 257 23.60 -16.81 3.37
N ASP A 258 24.38 -17.43 4.26
CA ASP A 258 24.86 -18.80 4.08
C ASP A 258 23.70 -19.81 4.16
N ALA A 259 22.78 -19.63 5.11
CA ALA A 259 21.53 -20.37 5.15
C ALA A 259 20.69 -20.18 3.87
N TYR A 260 20.58 -18.96 3.35
CA TYR A 260 19.93 -18.69 2.07
C TYR A 260 20.58 -19.46 0.90
N GLN A 261 21.91 -19.53 0.83
CA GLN A 261 22.60 -20.30 -0.22
C GLN A 261 22.41 -21.82 -0.08
N GLU A 262 22.44 -22.34 1.16
CA GLU A 262 22.21 -23.75 1.46
C GLU A 262 20.77 -24.16 1.12
N LEU A 263 19.79 -23.35 1.55
CA LEU A 263 18.38 -23.48 1.15
C LEU A 263 18.22 -23.46 -0.36
N PHE A 264 18.82 -22.50 -1.07
CA PHE A 264 18.69 -22.39 -2.52
C PHE A 264 19.20 -23.64 -3.25
N ARG A 265 20.39 -24.14 -2.88
CA ARG A 265 20.97 -25.36 -3.49
C ARG A 265 20.10 -26.59 -3.22
N GLY A 266 19.75 -26.83 -1.95
CA GLY A 266 18.92 -27.97 -1.57
C GLY A 266 17.51 -27.93 -2.19
N LEU A 267 16.93 -26.73 -2.33
CA LEU A 267 15.64 -26.54 -3.02
C LEU A 267 15.74 -26.83 -4.51
N VAL A 268 16.80 -26.39 -5.21
CA VAL A 268 17.00 -26.73 -6.64
C VAL A 268 17.13 -28.25 -6.82
N GLU A 269 17.92 -28.92 -5.97
CA GLU A 269 18.08 -30.39 -6.02
C GLU A 269 16.77 -31.14 -5.71
N HIS A 270 15.97 -30.65 -4.76
CA HIS A 270 14.66 -31.22 -4.45
C HIS A 270 13.68 -31.00 -5.62
N LEU A 271 13.59 -29.76 -6.11
CA LEU A 271 12.69 -29.36 -7.20
C LEU A 271 12.97 -30.13 -8.49
N ASP A 272 14.22 -30.40 -8.85
CA ASP A 272 14.50 -31.17 -10.07
C ASP A 272 14.02 -32.63 -9.97
N ARG A 273 13.88 -33.18 -8.75
CA ARG A 273 13.30 -34.51 -8.51
C ARG A 273 11.77 -34.53 -8.52
N VAL A 274 11.11 -33.48 -8.01
CA VAL A 274 9.64 -33.50 -7.77
C VAL A 274 8.82 -32.75 -8.82
N GLU A 275 9.36 -31.71 -9.46
CA GLU A 275 8.67 -30.96 -10.50
C GLU A 275 8.86 -31.63 -11.87
N PRO A 276 7.80 -32.11 -12.56
CA PRO A 276 7.94 -32.63 -13.91
C PRO A 276 8.31 -31.53 -14.92
N ALA A 277 8.86 -31.94 -16.08
CA ALA A 277 9.07 -31.02 -17.20
C ALA A 277 7.73 -30.69 -17.88
N GLN A 278 7.52 -29.43 -18.24
CA GLN A 278 6.30 -29.03 -18.95
C GLN A 278 6.38 -29.41 -20.45
N PRO A 279 5.24 -29.66 -21.14
CA PRO A 279 5.25 -29.97 -22.57
C PRO A 279 5.94 -28.85 -23.38
N GLY A 280 6.97 -29.21 -24.15
CA GLY A 280 7.76 -28.26 -24.94
C GLY A 280 8.80 -27.43 -24.13
N GLU A 281 8.98 -27.70 -22.83
CA GLU A 281 9.93 -26.99 -21.99
C GLU A 281 11.38 -27.40 -22.33
N THR A 282 12.22 -26.43 -22.72
CA THR A 282 13.66 -26.67 -22.91
C THR A 282 14.36 -26.83 -21.55
N ALA A 283 15.48 -27.56 -21.51
CA ALA A 283 16.27 -27.73 -20.28
C ALA A 283 16.66 -26.39 -19.61
N ARG A 284 16.96 -25.35 -20.42
CA ARG A 284 17.23 -23.99 -19.93
C ARG A 284 15.99 -23.31 -19.34
N ALA A 285 14.83 -23.49 -19.96
CA ALA A 285 13.56 -22.96 -19.44
C ALA A 285 13.20 -23.65 -18.11
N ARG A 286 13.35 -24.98 -18.03
CA ARG A 286 13.18 -25.77 -16.81
C ARG A 286 14.09 -25.28 -15.70
N ALA A 287 15.41 -25.24 -15.91
CA ALA A 287 16.36 -24.77 -14.90
C ALA A 287 15.97 -23.39 -14.36
N SER A 288 15.69 -22.44 -15.26
CA SER A 288 15.26 -21.09 -14.88
C SER A 288 13.87 -21.04 -14.21
N ARG A 289 13.00 -22.05 -14.36
CA ARG A 289 11.75 -22.17 -13.61
C ARG A 289 12.02 -22.67 -12.19
N LEU A 290 12.81 -23.73 -12.05
CA LEU A 290 13.16 -24.31 -10.74
C LEU A 290 13.95 -23.32 -9.87
N GLU A 291 14.92 -22.60 -10.45
CA GLU A 291 15.65 -21.52 -9.77
C GLU A 291 14.71 -20.46 -9.18
N LYS A 292 13.67 -20.04 -9.91
CA LYS A 292 12.70 -19.03 -9.43
C LYS A 292 11.86 -19.53 -8.26
N LEU A 293 11.48 -20.81 -8.27
CA LEU A 293 10.79 -21.44 -7.14
C LEU A 293 11.71 -21.54 -5.93
N ALA A 294 12.98 -21.94 -6.12
CA ALA A 294 13.98 -21.96 -5.06
C ALA A 294 14.27 -20.57 -4.49
N PHE A 295 14.37 -19.53 -5.33
CA PHE A 295 14.53 -18.14 -4.88
C PHE A 295 13.34 -17.64 -4.05
N GLU A 296 12.11 -17.98 -4.47
CA GLU A 296 10.89 -17.56 -3.79
C GLU A 296 10.83 -18.05 -2.33
N ASP A 297 11.36 -19.23 -2.05
CA ASP A 297 11.32 -19.87 -0.73
C ASP A 297 12.63 -19.67 0.06
N ALA A 298 13.81 -19.78 -0.56
CA ALA A 298 15.09 -19.60 0.13
C ALA A 298 15.23 -18.21 0.78
N ARG A 299 14.68 -17.16 0.15
CA ARG A 299 14.74 -15.77 0.64
C ARG A 299 14.10 -15.57 2.02
N TYR A 300 13.34 -16.53 2.54
CA TYR A 300 12.76 -16.48 3.89
C TYR A 300 13.84 -16.41 4.99
N ALA A 301 15.06 -16.89 4.72
CA ALA A 301 16.20 -16.74 5.63
C ALA A 301 16.77 -15.31 5.69
N LEU A 302 16.55 -14.48 4.67
CA LEU A 302 17.16 -13.14 4.55
C LEU A 302 16.50 -12.11 5.47
N THR A 303 17.29 -11.16 5.98
CA THR A 303 16.84 -10.07 6.86
C THR A 303 16.19 -8.91 6.10
N LEU A 304 15.50 -8.01 6.82
CA LEU A 304 15.02 -6.74 6.29
C LEU A 304 16.14 -5.72 6.01
N ALA A 305 17.36 -5.95 6.52
CA ALA A 305 18.54 -5.16 6.21
C ALA A 305 19.04 -5.34 4.78
N VAL A 306 18.77 -6.48 4.14
CA VAL A 306 19.23 -6.79 2.78
C VAL A 306 18.80 -5.70 1.81
N GLU A 307 19.74 -5.27 0.96
CA GLU A 307 19.52 -4.19 0.01
C GLU A 307 18.44 -4.52 -1.04
N THR A 308 17.75 -3.47 -1.46
CA THR A 308 16.79 -3.48 -2.55
C THR A 308 16.89 -2.18 -3.36
N ASN A 309 16.41 -2.23 -4.60
CA ASN A 309 16.37 -1.10 -5.53
C ASN A 309 14.93 -0.95 -6.02
N LEU A 310 14.46 0.27 -6.25
CA LEU A 310 13.14 0.50 -6.82
C LEU A 310 13.07 1.73 -7.73
N GLY A 311 12.14 1.65 -8.68
CA GLY A 311 11.61 2.81 -9.39
C GLY A 311 10.38 3.34 -8.67
N MET A 312 10.30 4.65 -8.51
CA MET A 312 9.14 5.36 -7.98
C MET A 312 8.68 6.41 -8.98
N VAL A 313 7.37 6.51 -9.20
CA VAL A 313 6.74 7.62 -9.93
C VAL A 313 5.62 8.20 -9.06
N GLY A 314 5.57 9.52 -8.96
CA GLY A 314 4.55 10.22 -8.18
C GLY A 314 4.24 11.60 -8.73
N ASN A 315 3.04 12.10 -8.43
CA ASN A 315 2.73 13.52 -8.63
C ASN A 315 3.32 14.39 -7.49
N GLY A 316 3.43 15.70 -7.71
CA GLY A 316 4.08 16.61 -6.77
C GLY A 316 3.45 16.63 -5.37
N ARG A 317 2.12 16.43 -5.28
CA ARG A 317 1.41 16.30 -4.00
C ARG A 317 1.80 15.02 -3.27
N ALA A 318 1.68 13.87 -3.93
CA ALA A 318 2.01 12.56 -3.37
C ALA A 318 3.49 12.48 -2.92
N LEU A 319 4.40 13.02 -3.74
CA LEU A 319 5.83 13.12 -3.42
C LEU A 319 6.08 14.02 -2.21
N ARG A 320 5.49 15.22 -2.16
CA ARG A 320 5.61 16.12 -1.00
C ARG A 320 5.11 15.44 0.28
N ASP A 321 3.91 14.88 0.24
CA ASP A 321 3.28 14.31 1.42
C ASP A 321 4.04 13.07 1.92
N ALA A 322 4.60 12.25 1.00
CA ALA A 322 5.49 11.15 1.35
C ALA A 322 6.83 11.62 1.94
N ILE A 323 7.46 12.67 1.38
CA ILE A 323 8.69 13.26 1.93
C ILE A 323 8.43 13.77 3.36
N VAL A 324 7.34 14.53 3.59
CA VAL A 324 6.97 15.00 4.94
C VAL A 324 6.77 13.82 5.90
N ARG A 325 6.11 12.74 5.45
CA ARG A 325 5.89 11.54 6.27
C ARG A 325 7.20 10.85 6.65
N LEU A 326 8.12 10.69 5.70
CA LEU A 326 9.41 10.01 5.90
C LEU A 326 10.42 10.87 6.68
N LEU A 327 10.39 12.20 6.52
CA LEU A 327 11.13 13.14 7.38
C LEU A 327 10.60 13.18 8.83
N SER A 328 9.40 12.64 9.07
CA SER A 328 8.79 12.52 10.40
C SER A 328 8.86 11.09 10.96
N ASP A 329 9.49 10.17 10.24
CA ASP A 329 9.63 8.75 10.59
C ASP A 329 10.73 8.58 11.65
N PRO A 330 10.68 7.58 12.55
CA PRO A 330 11.69 7.46 13.61
C PRO A 330 13.00 6.84 13.12
N TYR A 331 13.03 6.23 11.92
CA TYR A 331 14.24 5.64 11.35
C TYR A 331 15.09 6.70 10.66
N GLU A 332 16.39 6.69 10.94
CA GLU A 332 17.29 7.66 10.31
C GLU A 332 17.50 7.36 8.83
N GLU A 333 17.49 6.09 8.41
CA GLU A 333 17.62 5.71 6.99
C GLU A 333 16.50 6.32 6.13
N THR A 334 15.25 6.28 6.60
CA THR A 334 14.11 6.84 5.86
C THR A 334 14.12 8.36 5.84
N THR A 335 14.61 8.99 6.91
CA THR A 335 14.87 10.44 6.95
C THR A 335 15.96 10.84 5.95
N ARG A 336 17.11 10.13 5.92
CA ARG A 336 18.20 10.33 4.95
C ARG A 336 17.70 10.12 3.50
N LEU A 337 16.90 9.08 3.26
CA LEU A 337 16.26 8.80 1.97
C LEU A 337 15.31 9.94 1.55
N ALA A 338 14.47 10.45 2.46
CA ALA A 338 13.55 11.54 2.17
C ALA A 338 14.28 12.84 1.81
N LEU A 339 15.39 13.16 2.49
CA LEU A 339 16.26 14.29 2.15
C LEU A 339 16.86 14.14 0.74
N ALA A 340 17.33 12.95 0.38
CA ALA A 340 17.86 12.66 -0.95
C ALA A 340 16.78 12.76 -2.04
N ILE A 341 15.59 12.16 -1.83
CA ILE A 341 14.44 12.29 -2.75
C ILE A 341 14.06 13.77 -2.90
N ARG A 342 13.95 14.53 -1.80
CA ARG A 342 13.64 15.97 -1.83
C ARG A 342 14.66 16.75 -2.66
N ARG A 343 15.95 16.51 -2.46
CA ARG A 343 17.06 17.17 -3.19
C ARG A 343 17.01 16.90 -4.68
N GLU A 344 16.81 15.64 -5.09
CA GLU A 344 16.81 15.26 -6.50
C GLU A 344 15.51 15.64 -7.21
N VAL A 345 14.34 15.42 -6.59
CA VAL A 345 13.04 15.81 -7.15
C VAL A 345 12.92 17.33 -7.26
N THR A 346 13.55 18.13 -6.40
CA THR A 346 13.61 19.60 -6.53
C THR A 346 14.23 20.05 -7.86
N ARG A 347 15.07 19.24 -8.52
CA ARG A 347 15.63 19.58 -9.84
C ARG A 347 14.61 19.46 -10.98
N VAL A 348 13.55 18.67 -10.77
CA VAL A 348 12.44 18.49 -11.74
C VAL A 348 11.20 19.30 -11.33
N LEU A 349 10.90 19.36 -10.03
CA LEU A 349 9.73 20.02 -9.42
C LEU A 349 10.14 21.07 -8.36
N PRO A 350 10.81 22.17 -8.75
CA PRO A 350 11.53 23.06 -7.83
C PRO A 350 10.70 23.82 -6.78
N THR A 351 9.39 23.92 -6.96
CA THR A 351 8.48 24.60 -6.01
C THR A 351 7.67 23.64 -5.14
N LEU A 352 7.39 22.43 -5.63
CA LEU A 352 6.35 21.57 -5.05
C LEU A 352 6.85 20.76 -3.84
N VAL A 353 8.11 20.30 -3.89
CA VAL A 353 8.72 19.49 -2.83
C VAL A 353 9.76 20.23 -1.99
N ARG A 354 10.22 21.41 -2.44
CA ARG A 354 11.32 22.16 -1.81
C ARG A 354 11.08 22.50 -0.34
N TYR A 355 9.83 22.82 0.00
CA TYR A 355 9.40 23.21 1.34
C TYR A 355 8.76 22.05 2.14
N ALA A 356 9.01 20.80 1.73
CA ALA A 356 8.61 19.62 2.50
C ALA A 356 9.57 19.43 3.68
N GLU A 357 9.14 19.82 4.88
CA GLU A 357 9.89 19.72 6.14
C GLU A 357 9.32 18.60 7.05
N PRO A 358 10.07 18.13 8.07
CA PRO A 358 9.52 17.28 9.12
C PRO A 358 8.26 17.92 9.75
N ASN A 359 7.31 17.10 10.17
CA ASN A 359 6.12 17.57 10.88
C ASN A 359 6.26 17.27 12.38
N PRO A 360 6.57 18.29 13.23
CA PRO A 360 6.83 18.06 14.65
C PRO A 360 5.62 17.46 15.39
N ARG A 361 4.40 17.72 14.90
CA ARG A 361 3.18 17.12 15.46
C ARG A 361 3.09 15.62 15.21
N LEU A 362 3.54 15.12 14.06
CA LEU A 362 3.55 13.67 13.81
C LEU A 362 4.55 12.98 14.72
N GLN A 363 5.78 13.49 14.81
CA GLN A 363 6.83 12.94 15.67
C GLN A 363 6.40 12.93 17.15
N ALA A 364 5.84 14.03 17.65
CA ALA A 364 5.35 14.12 19.03
C ALA A 364 4.15 13.18 19.29
N ALA A 365 3.16 13.19 18.40
CA ALA A 365 1.93 12.40 18.58
C ALA A 365 2.19 10.89 18.49
N GLU A 366 3.06 10.42 17.59
CA GLU A 366 3.36 8.98 17.51
C GLU A 366 4.07 8.48 18.77
N ALA A 367 5.03 9.24 19.32
CA ALA A 367 5.68 8.90 20.58
C ALA A 367 4.72 8.95 21.79
N GLU A 368 3.78 9.90 21.82
CA GLU A 368 2.76 10.02 22.86
C GLU A 368 1.74 8.88 22.80
N VAL A 369 1.21 8.58 21.62
CA VAL A 369 0.28 7.45 21.39
C VAL A 369 0.95 6.12 21.72
N ALA A 370 2.21 5.90 21.32
CA ALA A 370 2.95 4.67 21.65
C ALA A 370 3.08 4.47 23.17
N ARG A 371 3.37 5.54 23.94
CA ARG A 371 3.39 5.48 25.41
C ARG A 371 2.01 5.19 26.00
N GLY A 372 0.97 5.92 25.57
CA GLY A 372 -0.40 5.73 26.04
C GLY A 372 -0.94 4.32 25.76
N VAL A 373 -0.61 3.74 24.61
CA VAL A 373 -0.92 2.35 24.26
C VAL A 373 -0.16 1.37 25.15
N ALA A 374 1.14 1.58 25.41
CA ALA A 374 1.90 0.73 26.31
C ALA A 374 1.36 0.74 27.75
N GLU A 375 0.95 1.90 28.26
CA GLU A 375 0.29 2.05 29.56
C GLU A 375 -1.09 1.36 29.60
N ALA A 376 -1.89 1.51 28.54
CA ALA A 376 -3.18 0.82 28.42
C ALA A 376 -3.00 -0.70 28.39
N LEU A 377 -2.04 -1.21 27.60
CA LEU A 377 -1.71 -2.64 27.56
C LEU A 377 -1.21 -3.17 28.90
N GLN A 378 -0.45 -2.38 29.69
CA GLN A 378 -0.10 -2.73 31.07
C GLN A 378 -1.33 -2.79 31.98
N ARG A 379 -2.23 -1.82 31.89
CA ARG A 379 -3.46 -1.72 32.69
C ARG A 379 -4.43 -2.88 32.42
N TYR A 380 -4.49 -3.38 31.18
CA TYR A 380 -5.45 -4.39 30.73
C TYR A 380 -4.83 -5.77 30.41
N ARG A 381 -3.66 -6.12 30.98
CA ARG A 381 -2.96 -7.42 30.77
C ARG A 381 -3.80 -8.69 30.99
N GLY A 382 -4.93 -8.60 31.69
CA GLY A 382 -5.85 -9.72 31.92
C GLY A 382 -6.75 -10.10 30.73
N VAL A 383 -6.77 -9.31 29.65
CA VAL A 383 -7.52 -9.65 28.43
C VAL A 383 -6.78 -10.74 27.67
N ARG A 384 -7.44 -11.88 27.40
CA ARG A 384 -6.85 -13.01 26.66
C ARG A 384 -6.36 -12.57 25.28
N ALA A 385 -5.07 -12.78 25.02
CA ALA A 385 -4.59 -12.97 23.66
C ALA A 385 -5.14 -14.31 23.15
N VAL A 386 -6.13 -14.27 22.26
CA VAL A 386 -6.62 -15.46 21.56
C VAL A 386 -5.67 -15.74 20.40
N ALA A 387 -5.26 -17.00 20.23
CA ALA A 387 -4.58 -17.45 19.02
C ALA A 387 -5.58 -17.33 17.85
N SER A 388 -5.34 -16.34 16.99
CA SER A 388 -6.20 -16.01 15.86
C SER A 388 -5.79 -16.79 14.62
N ASP A 389 -6.76 -17.18 13.80
CA ASP A 389 -6.50 -17.59 12.40
C ASP A 389 -5.59 -16.53 11.73
N PRO A 390 -4.60 -16.95 10.92
CA PRO A 390 -3.88 -16.07 9.99
C PRO A 390 -4.74 -15.03 9.25
N VAL A 391 -6.05 -15.28 9.04
CA VAL A 391 -7.01 -14.26 8.61
C VAL A 391 -8.27 -14.27 9.49
N LEU A 392 -8.54 -13.14 10.15
CA LEU A 392 -9.73 -12.92 10.98
C LEU A 392 -10.52 -11.70 10.49
N LEU A 393 -11.80 -11.86 10.16
CA LEU A 393 -12.68 -10.70 9.92
C LEU A 393 -13.07 -10.05 11.26
N LEU A 394 -12.74 -8.77 11.40
CA LEU A 394 -13.06 -7.93 12.55
C LEU A 394 -14.39 -7.20 12.37
N ASP A 395 -14.73 -6.82 11.14
CA ASP A 395 -15.92 -6.03 10.80
C ASP A 395 -16.31 -6.20 9.33
N TRP A 396 -17.59 -6.02 9.01
CA TRP A 396 -18.12 -6.06 7.64
C TRP A 396 -19.46 -5.33 7.53
N THR A 397 -19.77 -4.84 6.32
CA THR A 397 -21.11 -4.29 6.02
C THR A 397 -22.20 -5.33 6.33
N GLY A 398 -23.20 -4.95 7.10
CA GLY A 398 -24.29 -5.86 7.51
C GLY A 398 -24.05 -6.64 8.80
N ARG A 399 -22.85 -6.56 9.41
CA ARG A 399 -22.49 -7.29 10.62
C ARG A 399 -23.51 -7.12 11.75
N GLY A 400 -24.16 -8.22 12.12
CA GLY A 400 -25.13 -8.25 13.23
C GLY A 400 -26.57 -7.92 12.82
N ALA A 401 -26.88 -7.83 11.52
CA ALA A 401 -28.25 -7.67 11.03
C ALA A 401 -29.18 -8.80 11.52
N GLY A 402 -28.65 -10.01 11.71
CA GLY A 402 -29.38 -11.14 12.30
C GLY A 402 -29.68 -11.06 13.80
N ALA A 403 -29.15 -10.07 14.54
CA ALA A 403 -29.19 -10.03 16.00
C ALA A 403 -30.40 -9.27 16.61
N GLY A 404 -31.40 -8.90 15.80
CA GLY A 404 -32.66 -8.32 16.29
C GLY A 404 -32.70 -6.78 16.38
N GLY A 405 -31.90 -6.09 15.57
CA GLY A 405 -32.07 -4.65 15.30
C GLY A 405 -32.78 -4.43 13.97
N GLY A 406 -33.77 -3.53 13.92
CA GLY A 406 -34.36 -3.05 12.66
C GLY A 406 -33.33 -2.36 11.75
N PRO A 407 -33.69 -2.02 10.50
CA PRO A 407 -32.72 -1.60 9.49
C PRO A 407 -31.91 -0.39 9.94
N ALA A 408 -30.63 -0.62 10.22
CA ALA A 408 -29.66 0.44 10.45
C ALA A 408 -29.34 1.11 9.11
N VAL A 409 -30.24 2.00 8.67
CA VAL A 409 -29.98 2.94 7.59
C VAL A 409 -28.67 3.66 7.92
N ALA A 410 -27.67 3.54 7.05
CA ALA A 410 -26.38 4.17 7.23
C ALA A 410 -26.54 5.69 7.16
N THR A 411 -26.73 6.33 8.32
CA THR A 411 -26.77 7.79 8.42
C THR A 411 -25.38 8.35 8.15
N ALA A 412 -25.17 8.80 6.93
CA ALA A 412 -24.03 9.61 6.55
C ALA A 412 -24.16 11.02 7.17
N SER A 413 -23.76 11.16 8.44
CA SER A 413 -23.55 12.46 9.07
C SER A 413 -22.30 12.39 9.97
N GLY A 414 -21.33 13.27 9.69
CA GLY A 414 -20.06 13.29 10.41
C GLY A 414 -20.13 14.02 11.75
N GLY A 415 -19.10 13.83 12.58
CA GLY A 415 -18.94 14.56 13.84
C GLY A 415 -18.13 13.77 14.85
N ALA A 416 -16.83 14.05 14.94
CA ALA A 416 -15.99 13.49 15.99
C ALA A 416 -16.34 14.16 17.33
N GLY A 417 -17.24 13.55 18.10
CA GLY A 417 -17.57 13.94 19.46
C GLY A 417 -16.67 13.24 20.48
N LEU A 418 -15.57 13.88 20.89
CA LEU A 418 -14.82 13.46 22.08
C LEU A 418 -15.69 13.67 23.33
N PRO A 419 -15.85 12.69 24.24
CA PRO A 419 -16.42 12.96 25.56
C PRO A 419 -15.43 13.80 26.38
N GLY A 420 -15.79 15.06 26.62
CA GLY A 420 -15.06 15.99 27.48
C GLY A 420 -15.08 15.57 28.95
N ALA A 421 -14.15 16.11 29.73
CA ALA A 421 -13.83 15.63 31.08
C ALA A 421 -14.31 16.53 32.23
N VAL A 422 -14.47 15.90 33.40
CA VAL A 422 -14.44 16.44 34.79
C VAL A 422 -15.56 17.39 35.27
N ALA A 423 -16.40 16.90 36.20
CA ALA A 423 -16.76 17.50 37.51
C ALA A 423 -17.83 16.61 38.21
N GLY A 424 -17.86 16.36 39.52
CA GLY A 424 -16.90 16.62 40.60
C GLY A 424 -17.46 16.22 41.99
N ALA A 425 -16.58 15.67 42.86
CA ALA A 425 -16.61 15.60 44.34
C ALA A 425 -17.82 15.04 45.16
N GLY A 426 -17.47 14.22 46.17
CA GLY A 426 -18.25 13.95 47.40
C GLY A 426 -18.71 12.49 47.59
N ALA A 427 -18.48 11.75 48.67
CA ALA A 427 -17.60 11.78 49.86
C ALA A 427 -18.01 10.60 50.77
N GLY A 428 -17.05 9.89 51.39
CA GLY A 428 -17.30 9.09 52.63
C GLY A 428 -17.78 7.63 52.49
N PRO A 429 -17.26 6.67 53.29
CA PRO A 429 -17.60 5.24 53.23
C PRO A 429 -18.33 4.69 54.48
N GLU A 430 -18.89 3.48 54.42
CA GLU A 430 -19.08 2.63 55.62
C GLU A 430 -19.19 1.11 55.31
N PHE A 431 -19.02 0.27 56.34
CA PHE A 431 -18.72 -1.18 56.27
C PHE A 431 -19.97 -2.10 56.40
N GLY A 432 -19.86 -3.37 55.95
CA GLY A 432 -20.83 -4.44 56.25
C GLY A 432 -20.35 -5.85 55.88
N VAL A 433 -20.42 -6.82 56.82
CA VAL A 433 -19.64 -8.09 56.82
C VAL A 433 -20.52 -9.36 56.70
N THR A 434 -20.28 -10.17 55.65
CA THR A 434 -20.38 -11.67 55.49
C THR A 434 -21.59 -12.48 56.07
N PRO A 435 -21.63 -13.85 56.05
CA PRO A 435 -21.88 -14.72 54.87
C PRO A 435 -22.98 -15.81 55.10
N GLY A 436 -23.23 -16.68 54.09
CA GLY A 436 -24.05 -17.91 54.27
C GLY A 436 -23.85 -18.95 53.14
N ALA A 437 -23.96 -20.26 53.45
CA ALA A 437 -23.62 -21.37 52.54
C ALA A 437 -24.58 -22.59 52.65
N SER A 438 -24.73 -23.37 51.57
CA SER A 438 -25.16 -24.80 51.44
C SER A 438 -25.52 -25.05 49.96
N ALA A 439 -25.12 -26.06 49.17
CA ALA A 439 -24.68 -27.47 49.33
C ALA A 439 -25.78 -28.54 49.13
N ALA A 440 -25.39 -29.64 48.44
CA ALA A 440 -26.09 -30.92 48.15
C ALA A 440 -27.15 -30.99 47.00
N GLN A 441 -27.38 -32.10 46.28
CA GLN A 441 -26.48 -33.16 45.70
C GLN A 441 -27.29 -34.16 44.81
N GLY A 442 -26.65 -34.71 43.76
CA GLY A 442 -26.93 -36.03 43.13
C GLY A 442 -28.17 -36.20 42.21
N ALA A 443 -28.35 -37.31 41.46
CA ALA A 443 -27.39 -38.28 40.87
C ALA A 443 -28.11 -39.29 39.94
N GLY A 444 -27.38 -39.85 38.94
CA GLY A 444 -27.70 -41.08 38.18
C GLY A 444 -28.39 -40.88 36.82
N ALA A 445 -28.31 -41.79 35.83
CA ALA A 445 -27.42 -42.92 35.50
C ALA A 445 -27.96 -43.51 34.16
N ALA A 446 -27.12 -44.18 33.35
CA ALA A 446 -27.48 -44.73 32.03
C ALA A 446 -28.20 -46.11 32.09
N PRO A 447 -28.53 -46.76 30.95
CA PRO A 447 -27.54 -47.65 30.31
C PRO A 447 -27.57 -47.75 28.76
N GLU A 448 -26.67 -48.58 28.24
CA GLU A 448 -26.34 -48.84 26.82
C GLU A 448 -27.22 -49.91 26.14
N ALA A 449 -27.13 -50.02 24.80
CA ALA A 449 -27.14 -51.30 24.07
C ALA A 449 -26.57 -51.16 22.64
N ALA A 450 -25.90 -52.20 22.13
CA ALA A 450 -25.30 -52.26 20.79
C ALA A 450 -25.97 -53.32 19.89
N GLY A 451 -25.78 -53.24 18.57
CA GLY A 451 -26.24 -54.24 17.59
C GLY A 451 -25.70 -53.96 16.18
N ALA A 452 -25.38 -55.00 15.41
CA ALA A 452 -24.57 -54.90 14.19
C ALA A 452 -25.11 -55.71 12.99
N LEU A 453 -24.46 -55.50 11.82
CA LEU A 453 -24.47 -56.31 10.58
C LEU A 453 -25.66 -56.15 9.61
N GLY A 454 -25.34 -56.13 8.31
CA GLY A 454 -26.30 -56.26 7.20
C GLY A 454 -25.75 -55.77 5.86
N ALA A 455 -25.38 -56.67 4.95
CA ALA A 455 -24.93 -56.36 3.58
C ALA A 455 -26.03 -56.67 2.55
N GLY A 456 -26.06 -56.00 1.39
CA GLY A 456 -26.95 -56.43 0.29
C GLY A 456 -27.09 -55.53 -0.95
N SER A 457 -26.48 -55.99 -2.06
CA SER A 457 -27.01 -55.98 -3.45
C SER A 457 -27.45 -54.68 -4.17
N SER A 458 -26.76 -54.40 -5.28
CA SER A 458 -27.25 -53.62 -6.44
C SER A 458 -28.26 -54.41 -7.30
N PRO A 459 -28.95 -53.74 -8.25
CA PRO A 459 -29.02 -54.31 -9.60
C PRO A 459 -28.91 -53.29 -10.77
N GLY A 460 -28.12 -53.66 -11.79
CA GLY A 460 -28.67 -53.90 -13.15
C GLY A 460 -29.07 -52.74 -14.09
N VAL A 461 -28.10 -52.19 -14.82
CA VAL A 461 -28.08 -52.04 -16.30
C VAL A 461 -29.38 -51.67 -17.08
N SER A 462 -29.36 -50.54 -17.79
CA SER A 462 -29.56 -50.47 -19.26
C SER A 462 -29.19 -49.09 -19.80
N GLY A 463 -28.69 -49.00 -21.03
CA GLY A 463 -28.22 -47.75 -21.64
C GLY A 463 -29.07 -47.29 -22.83
N SER A 464 -29.05 -45.98 -23.10
CA SER A 464 -29.44 -45.41 -24.39
C SER A 464 -28.53 -44.24 -24.77
N ARG A 465 -28.36 -44.00 -26.07
CA ARG A 465 -27.41 -43.04 -26.63
C ARG A 465 -27.99 -41.62 -26.66
N GLY A 466 -27.17 -40.67 -26.22
CA GLY A 466 -27.07 -39.33 -26.81
C GLY A 466 -28.13 -38.30 -26.42
N THR A 467 -27.67 -37.17 -25.89
CA THR A 467 -27.83 -35.84 -26.52
C THR A 467 -26.76 -34.92 -25.92
N LEU A 468 -26.16 -34.04 -26.72
CA LEU A 468 -25.24 -33.00 -26.23
C LEU A 468 -26.04 -32.00 -25.40
N ALA A 469 -25.79 -31.95 -24.08
CA ALA A 469 -26.41 -30.96 -23.20
C ALA A 469 -25.69 -29.60 -23.30
N SER A 470 -26.47 -28.53 -23.39
CA SER A 470 -26.02 -27.15 -23.62
C SER A 470 -25.13 -26.58 -22.50
N PRO A 471 -24.22 -25.64 -22.79
CA PRO A 471 -23.54 -24.87 -21.76
C PRO A 471 -24.50 -23.85 -21.13
N GLY A 472 -24.65 -23.88 -19.80
CA GLY A 472 -25.46 -22.89 -19.07
C GLY A 472 -26.43 -23.46 -18.03
N ALA A 473 -25.95 -24.35 -17.15
CA ALA A 473 -26.66 -24.61 -15.89
C ALA A 473 -26.20 -23.57 -14.86
N VAL A 474 -27.10 -22.67 -14.46
CA VAL A 474 -26.85 -21.72 -13.37
C VAL A 474 -26.77 -22.52 -12.07
N ALA A 475 -25.69 -22.36 -11.31
CA ALA A 475 -25.59 -22.96 -9.98
C ALA A 475 -26.65 -22.32 -9.06
N GLU A 476 -27.45 -23.15 -8.40
CA GLU A 476 -28.55 -22.69 -7.55
C GLU A 476 -28.02 -21.76 -6.44
N ALA A 477 -28.61 -20.56 -6.34
CA ALA A 477 -28.16 -19.53 -5.42
C ALA A 477 -28.29 -19.98 -3.96
N LEU A 478 -27.35 -19.59 -3.10
CA LEU A 478 -27.45 -19.93 -1.68
C LEU A 478 -28.51 -19.06 -0.99
N PRO A 479 -29.16 -19.56 0.08
CA PRO A 479 -29.90 -18.71 0.99
C PRO A 479 -29.01 -17.54 1.46
N THR A 480 -29.46 -16.31 1.24
CA THR A 480 -28.74 -15.11 1.70
C THR A 480 -28.69 -15.08 3.22
N THR A 481 -27.54 -14.75 3.79
CA THR A 481 -27.45 -14.44 5.22
C THR A 481 -28.11 -13.08 5.51
N PRO A 482 -28.54 -12.78 6.75
CA PRO A 482 -29.03 -11.44 7.10
C PRO A 482 -27.99 -10.34 6.85
N ASP A 483 -26.71 -10.64 7.09
CA ASP A 483 -25.59 -9.73 6.89
C ASP A 483 -25.38 -9.48 5.38
N GLU A 484 -25.44 -10.53 4.54
CA GLU A 484 -25.42 -10.41 3.08
C GLU A 484 -26.61 -9.63 2.55
N GLN A 485 -27.80 -9.82 3.13
CA GLN A 485 -28.99 -9.09 2.72
C GLN A 485 -28.80 -7.57 2.94
N ALA A 486 -28.19 -7.17 4.05
CA ALA A 486 -27.84 -5.76 4.29
C ALA A 486 -26.74 -5.27 3.33
N ALA A 487 -25.75 -6.10 2.98
CA ALA A 487 -24.72 -5.75 1.99
C ALA A 487 -25.27 -5.61 0.56
N LEU A 488 -26.22 -6.47 0.16
CA LEU A 488 -26.97 -6.35 -1.08
C LEU A 488 -27.77 -5.06 -1.11
N ASP A 489 -28.45 -4.70 -0.02
CA ASP A 489 -29.25 -3.48 0.07
C ASP A 489 -28.39 -2.21 -0.09
N VAL A 490 -27.15 -2.22 0.40
CA VAL A 490 -26.17 -1.14 0.15
C VAL A 490 -25.79 -1.04 -1.34
N ILE A 491 -25.56 -2.16 -2.02
CA ILE A 491 -25.25 -2.18 -3.46
C ILE A 491 -26.45 -1.68 -4.28
N LEU A 492 -27.64 -2.21 -3.99
CA LEU A 492 -28.85 -1.88 -4.75
C LEU A 492 -29.34 -0.46 -4.46
N ALA A 493 -29.20 0.07 -3.24
CA ALA A 493 -29.47 1.48 -2.95
C ALA A 493 -28.66 2.41 -3.85
N ALA A 494 -27.38 2.08 -4.10
CA ALA A 494 -26.53 2.85 -4.98
C ALA A 494 -27.02 2.81 -6.44
N TRP A 495 -27.40 1.63 -6.95
CA TRP A 495 -27.96 1.49 -8.30
C TRP A 495 -29.34 2.13 -8.46
N ILE A 496 -30.20 2.07 -7.44
CA ILE A 496 -31.50 2.77 -7.43
C ILE A 496 -31.28 4.29 -7.47
N ASN A 497 -30.29 4.80 -6.75
CA ASN A 497 -29.92 6.22 -6.81
C ASN A 497 -29.24 6.60 -8.14
N GLU A 498 -28.45 5.71 -8.74
CA GLU A 498 -27.72 5.97 -10.00
C GLU A 498 -28.63 5.92 -11.24
N TYR A 499 -29.57 4.97 -11.29
CA TYR A 499 -30.43 4.70 -12.45
C TYR A 499 -31.90 5.07 -12.26
N GLY A 500 -32.32 5.38 -11.03
CA GLY A 500 -33.67 5.81 -10.70
C GLY A 500 -33.85 7.33 -10.69
N SER A 501 -35.00 7.78 -10.22
CA SER A 501 -35.37 9.19 -10.08
C SER A 501 -35.95 9.55 -8.70
N GLY A 502 -36.06 8.57 -7.80
CA GLY A 502 -36.45 8.76 -6.40
C GLY A 502 -35.24 9.00 -5.48
N GLY A 503 -35.49 9.40 -4.23
CA GLY A 503 -34.46 9.64 -3.24
C GLY A 503 -34.56 8.69 -2.04
N TRP A 504 -34.22 9.24 -0.88
CA TRP A 504 -34.65 8.69 0.41
C TRP A 504 -35.88 9.50 0.89
N PRO A 505 -36.96 8.84 1.36
CA PRO A 505 -37.01 7.46 1.81
C PRO A 505 -37.32 6.40 0.75
N GLU A 506 -37.72 6.76 -0.48
CA GLU A 506 -38.34 5.83 -1.44
C GLU A 506 -37.45 4.64 -1.81
N THR A 507 -36.13 4.85 -1.83
CA THR A 507 -35.13 3.77 -2.03
C THR A 507 -35.25 2.68 -0.96
N GLY A 508 -35.49 3.05 0.29
CA GLY A 508 -35.68 2.10 1.39
C GLY A 508 -36.96 1.29 1.26
N ASP A 509 -38.07 1.91 0.85
CA ASP A 509 -39.36 1.24 0.67
C ASP A 509 -39.28 0.21 -0.48
N VAL A 510 -38.61 0.55 -1.57
CA VAL A 510 -38.34 -0.37 -2.69
C VAL A 510 -37.50 -1.56 -2.21
N LEU A 511 -36.40 -1.31 -1.48
CA LEU A 511 -35.55 -2.38 -0.96
C LEU A 511 -36.26 -3.27 0.06
N ALA A 512 -37.18 -2.73 0.86
CA ALA A 512 -37.99 -3.50 1.80
C ALA A 512 -39.05 -4.37 1.11
N ALA A 513 -39.57 -3.92 -0.04
CA ALA A 513 -40.54 -4.68 -0.83
C ALA A 513 -39.92 -5.80 -1.67
N MET A 514 -38.64 -5.68 -2.06
CA MET A 514 -37.94 -6.67 -2.88
C MET A 514 -37.54 -7.93 -2.10
N THR A 515 -37.80 -9.09 -2.71
CA THR A 515 -37.34 -10.39 -2.20
C THR A 515 -35.83 -10.57 -2.38
N ALA A 516 -35.21 -11.43 -1.56
CA ALA A 516 -33.79 -11.78 -1.69
C ALA A 516 -33.44 -12.30 -3.10
N ALA A 517 -34.33 -13.08 -3.73
CA ALA A 517 -34.15 -13.59 -5.09
C ALA A 517 -34.13 -12.48 -6.15
N GLU A 518 -34.99 -11.47 -6.06
CA GLU A 518 -34.98 -10.32 -6.98
C GLU A 518 -33.70 -9.49 -6.83
N LYS A 519 -33.22 -9.33 -5.59
CA LYS A 519 -31.98 -8.61 -5.29
C LYS A 519 -30.75 -9.33 -5.85
N LEU A 520 -30.68 -10.66 -5.69
CA LEU A 520 -29.63 -11.49 -6.30
C LEU A 520 -29.70 -11.48 -7.83
N ALA A 521 -30.89 -11.56 -8.43
CA ALA A 521 -31.05 -11.54 -9.88
C ALA A 521 -30.59 -10.20 -10.52
N LEU A 522 -30.58 -9.09 -9.77
CA LEU A 522 -29.98 -7.82 -10.22
C LEU A 522 -28.46 -7.83 -10.06
N LEU A 523 -27.92 -8.36 -8.96
CA LEU A 523 -26.48 -8.56 -8.77
C LEU A 523 -25.91 -9.41 -9.92
N GLU A 524 -26.52 -10.56 -10.22
CA GLU A 524 -26.10 -11.48 -11.28
C GLU A 524 -26.04 -10.78 -12.64
N LYS A 525 -27.05 -9.98 -12.99
CA LYS A 525 -27.05 -9.18 -14.24
C LYS A 525 -25.90 -8.17 -14.30
N ALA A 526 -25.52 -7.58 -13.17
CA ALA A 526 -24.46 -6.57 -13.11
C ALA A 526 -23.04 -7.17 -13.21
N VAL A 527 -22.87 -8.48 -12.97
CA VAL A 527 -21.57 -9.18 -13.02
C VAL A 527 -21.48 -10.21 -14.15
N ALA A 528 -22.61 -10.53 -14.81
CA ALA A 528 -22.64 -11.38 -15.99
C ALA A 528 -21.74 -10.85 -17.11
N GLY A 529 -20.84 -11.69 -17.61
CA GLY A 529 -19.96 -11.37 -18.74
C GLY A 529 -18.67 -10.61 -18.39
N LEU A 530 -18.34 -10.37 -17.12
CA LEU A 530 -17.07 -9.74 -16.72
C LEU A 530 -15.84 -10.58 -17.13
N GLY A 531 -15.20 -10.22 -18.24
CA GLY A 531 -13.98 -10.83 -18.76
C GLY A 531 -12.73 -10.45 -17.92
N PRO A 532 -11.56 -11.09 -18.13
CA PRO A 532 -10.45 -11.06 -17.16
C PRO A 532 -9.85 -9.69 -16.78
N HIS A 533 -10.09 -8.65 -17.59
CA HIS A 533 -9.53 -7.30 -17.40
C HIS A 533 -10.58 -6.27 -16.96
N ASP A 534 -11.86 -6.62 -16.93
CA ASP A 534 -12.93 -5.69 -16.62
C ASP A 534 -12.93 -5.32 -15.13
N PRO A 535 -13.19 -4.04 -14.77
CA PRO A 535 -13.38 -3.65 -13.38
C PRO A 535 -14.72 -4.19 -12.84
N PRO A 536 -14.80 -4.57 -11.55
CA PRO A 536 -16.08 -4.82 -10.90
C PRO A 536 -16.97 -3.56 -10.87
N PRO A 537 -18.30 -3.69 -10.70
CA PRO A 537 -19.22 -2.56 -10.57
C PRO A 537 -18.84 -1.58 -9.46
N ASP A 538 -19.03 -0.29 -9.69
CA ASP A 538 -18.60 0.76 -8.75
C ASP A 538 -19.34 0.73 -7.41
N ALA A 539 -20.59 0.27 -7.38
CA ALA A 539 -21.36 0.04 -6.15
C ALA A 539 -20.68 -0.92 -5.16
N PHE A 540 -19.79 -1.81 -5.62
CA PHE A 540 -19.05 -2.72 -4.73
C PHE A 540 -18.07 -1.97 -3.81
N LYS A 541 -17.72 -0.72 -4.11
CA LYS A 541 -16.89 0.14 -3.25
C LYS A 541 -17.58 0.55 -1.94
N LEU A 542 -18.89 0.33 -1.84
CA LEU A 542 -19.70 0.66 -0.65
C LEU A 542 -19.78 -0.50 0.35
N VAL A 543 -19.53 -1.74 -0.08
CA VAL A 543 -19.45 -2.91 0.80
C VAL A 543 -18.03 -3.03 1.34
N ARG A 544 -17.86 -2.81 2.64
CA ARG A 544 -16.57 -2.74 3.33
C ARG A 544 -16.33 -3.92 4.27
N TYR A 545 -15.05 -4.20 4.48
CA TYR A 545 -14.54 -5.22 5.38
C TYR A 545 -13.34 -4.67 6.16
N ARG A 546 -13.19 -5.14 7.40
CA ARG A 546 -11.97 -4.95 8.19
C ARG A 546 -11.49 -6.31 8.67
N ALA A 547 -10.21 -6.61 8.46
CA ALA A 547 -9.59 -7.89 8.81
C ALA A 547 -8.31 -7.68 9.64
N GLU A 548 -7.99 -8.61 10.54
CA GLU A 548 -6.64 -8.80 11.04
C GLU A 548 -5.98 -9.93 10.23
N LEU A 549 -4.77 -9.65 9.73
CA LEU A 549 -3.96 -10.56 8.95
C LEU A 549 -2.65 -10.83 9.71
N THR A 550 -2.32 -12.10 9.96
CA THR A 550 -0.99 -12.50 10.45
C THR A 550 -0.18 -13.04 9.29
N VAL A 551 0.76 -12.24 8.79
CA VAL A 551 1.46 -12.48 7.51
C VAL A 551 2.97 -12.45 7.69
N SER A 552 3.69 -13.24 6.90
CA SER A 552 5.16 -13.16 6.85
C SER A 552 5.62 -11.80 6.31
N GLU A 553 6.83 -11.37 6.66
CA GLU A 553 7.46 -10.20 6.04
C GLU A 553 7.58 -10.36 4.51
N ALA A 554 7.86 -11.57 4.00
CA ALA A 554 7.86 -11.87 2.57
C ALA A 554 6.50 -11.60 1.90
N CYS A 555 5.40 -11.93 2.59
CA CYS A 555 4.02 -11.69 2.15
C CYS A 555 3.62 -10.22 2.27
N TRP A 556 4.01 -9.56 3.37
CA TRP A 556 3.76 -8.13 3.61
C TRP A 556 4.27 -7.27 2.46
N HIS A 557 5.51 -7.48 2.01
CA HIS A 557 6.06 -6.76 0.86
C HIS A 557 5.36 -7.11 -0.47
N GLN A 558 4.61 -8.21 -0.58
CA GLN A 558 3.71 -8.41 -1.73
C GLN A 558 2.39 -7.67 -1.57
N LEU A 559 1.85 -7.56 -0.36
CA LEU A 559 0.60 -6.85 -0.11
C LEU A 559 0.76 -5.37 -0.48
N LEU A 560 1.79 -4.69 0.05
CA LEU A 560 2.06 -3.26 -0.17
C LEU A 560 1.96 -2.81 -1.64
N ARG A 561 2.59 -3.54 -2.56
CA ARG A 561 2.62 -3.19 -3.99
C ARG A 561 1.34 -3.51 -4.77
N HIS A 562 0.45 -4.32 -4.22
CA HIS A 562 -0.68 -4.91 -4.97
C HIS A 562 -2.05 -4.67 -4.33
N SER A 563 -2.08 -3.98 -3.20
CA SER A 563 -3.26 -3.51 -2.48
C SER A 563 -3.71 -2.12 -2.96
N ARG A 564 -4.35 -2.05 -4.13
CA ARG A 564 -4.88 -0.75 -4.63
C ARG A 564 -5.90 -0.17 -3.64
N ARG A 565 -5.51 0.91 -2.94
CA ARG A 565 -6.34 1.69 -2.00
C ARG A 565 -6.86 0.95 -0.75
N MET A 566 -6.26 -0.18 -0.39
CA MET A 566 -6.50 -0.77 0.94
C MET A 566 -5.77 0.06 1.99
N HIS A 567 -6.34 0.18 3.18
CA HIS A 567 -5.72 0.87 4.31
C HIS A 567 -5.15 -0.15 5.29
N PHE A 568 -3.90 0.05 5.72
CA PHE A 568 -3.23 -0.85 6.66
C PHE A 568 -2.78 -0.12 7.92
N ALA A 569 -3.07 -0.73 9.08
CA ALA A 569 -2.39 -0.47 10.34
C ALA A 569 -1.55 -1.70 10.68
N ALA A 570 -0.28 -1.67 10.26
CA ALA A 570 0.68 -2.75 10.50
C ALA A 570 1.47 -2.50 11.79
N GLN A 571 1.79 -3.58 12.51
CA GLN A 571 2.76 -3.53 13.59
C GLN A 571 4.19 -3.26 13.06
N ALA A 572 5.10 -2.87 13.96
CA ALA A 572 6.53 -2.81 13.64
C ALA A 572 7.06 -4.22 13.30
N PRO A 573 8.18 -4.35 12.56
CA PRO A 573 8.83 -5.65 12.35
C PRO A 573 9.24 -6.25 13.68
N GLY A 574 8.96 -7.53 13.90
CA GLY A 574 9.15 -8.19 15.18
C GLY A 574 9.33 -9.70 15.05
N VAL A 575 9.44 -10.37 16.20
CA VAL A 575 9.67 -11.82 16.31
C VAL A 575 8.58 -12.55 17.10
N GLU A 576 7.61 -11.80 17.63
CA GLU A 576 6.63 -12.26 18.61
C GLU A 576 5.49 -13.12 18.04
N HIS A 577 5.22 -13.07 16.73
CA HIS A 577 4.18 -13.89 16.08
C HIS A 577 4.72 -15.16 15.41
N GLY A 578 5.99 -15.51 15.67
CA GLY A 578 6.67 -16.65 15.09
C GLY A 578 6.98 -16.49 13.59
N ILE A 579 7.16 -17.61 12.90
CA ILE A 579 7.62 -17.64 11.51
C ILE A 579 6.68 -18.43 10.58
N THR A 580 6.77 -18.13 9.29
CA THR A 580 6.26 -18.97 8.20
C THR A 580 7.41 -19.76 7.59
N VAL A 581 7.33 -21.09 7.63
CA VAL A 581 8.23 -22.00 6.90
C VAL A 581 7.60 -22.32 5.54
N PRO A 582 8.29 -22.07 4.40
CA PRO A 582 7.78 -22.45 3.09
C PRO A 582 7.57 -23.97 2.93
N PRO A 583 6.47 -24.43 2.29
CA PRO A 583 6.17 -25.86 2.12
C PRO A 583 7.34 -26.64 1.51
N ARG A 584 7.97 -26.11 0.46
CA ARG A 584 9.12 -26.76 -0.21
C ARG A 584 10.35 -26.90 0.69
N ILE A 585 10.55 -25.98 1.65
CA ILE A 585 11.63 -26.09 2.65
C ILE A 585 11.30 -27.22 3.64
N GLN A 586 10.03 -27.42 3.98
CA GLN A 586 9.57 -28.53 4.81
C GLN A 586 9.70 -29.87 4.07
N GLU A 587 9.19 -29.95 2.84
CA GLU A 587 9.21 -31.12 1.94
C GLU A 587 10.64 -31.57 1.60
N ALA A 588 11.57 -30.63 1.43
CA ALA A 588 12.98 -30.91 1.20
C ALA A 588 13.75 -31.32 2.47
N GLY A 589 13.14 -31.28 3.66
CA GLY A 589 13.81 -31.52 4.94
C GLY A 589 14.79 -30.40 5.37
N LEU A 590 14.67 -29.22 4.75
CA LEU A 590 15.59 -28.09 4.92
C LEU A 590 15.15 -27.10 6.02
N ALA A 591 14.03 -27.35 6.70
CA ALA A 591 13.56 -26.51 7.82
C ALA A 591 14.64 -26.21 8.88
N PRO A 592 15.54 -27.15 9.29
CA PRO A 592 16.63 -26.85 10.22
C PRO A 592 17.61 -25.78 9.71
N VAL A 593 17.76 -25.62 8.40
CA VAL A 593 18.62 -24.58 7.78
C VAL A 593 18.00 -23.20 7.96
N LEU A 594 16.68 -23.08 7.72
CA LEU A 594 15.93 -21.86 7.96
C LEU A 594 15.92 -21.49 9.46
N MET A 595 15.76 -22.48 10.34
CA MET A 595 15.79 -22.24 11.80
C MET A 595 17.14 -21.68 12.27
N ARG A 596 18.29 -22.16 11.75
CA ARG A 596 19.60 -21.57 12.12
C ARG A 596 19.69 -20.06 11.83
N ALA A 597 19.11 -19.61 10.72
CA ALA A 597 19.05 -18.20 10.34
C ALA A 597 18.10 -17.40 11.24
N VAL A 598 16.89 -17.95 11.50
CA VAL A 598 15.89 -17.35 12.40
C VAL A 598 16.44 -17.22 13.82
N ASP A 599 17.01 -18.28 14.39
CA ASP A 599 17.54 -18.28 15.76
C ASP A 599 18.69 -17.26 15.94
N ALA A 600 19.51 -17.05 14.90
CA ALA A 600 20.58 -16.05 14.89
C ALA A 600 20.00 -14.63 14.87
N ALA A 601 18.97 -14.39 14.05
CA ALA A 601 18.24 -13.13 14.01
C ALA A 601 17.51 -12.85 15.33
N GLU A 602 16.73 -13.79 15.88
CA GLU A 602 16.00 -13.60 17.15
C GLU A 602 16.95 -13.28 18.31
N ARG A 603 18.10 -13.97 18.43
CA ARG A 603 19.10 -13.69 19.48
C ARG A 603 19.61 -12.25 19.40
N LEU A 604 19.98 -11.78 18.21
CA LEU A 604 20.46 -10.41 18.02
C LEU A 604 19.34 -9.38 18.20
N PHE A 605 18.11 -9.67 17.76
CA PHE A 605 16.93 -8.83 17.98
C PHE A 605 16.75 -8.53 19.48
N PHE A 606 16.74 -9.56 20.33
CA PHE A 606 16.61 -9.36 21.78
C PHE A 606 17.81 -8.63 22.41
N ARG A 607 19.02 -8.81 21.87
CA ARG A 607 20.21 -8.04 22.33
C ARG A 607 20.11 -6.56 21.98
N LEU A 608 19.72 -6.23 20.75
CA LEU A 608 19.52 -4.84 20.29
C LEU A 608 18.41 -4.14 21.08
N VAL A 609 17.26 -4.80 21.28
CA VAL A 609 16.18 -4.28 22.13
C VAL A 609 16.66 -4.04 23.57
N ARG A 610 17.41 -4.98 24.17
CA ARG A 610 17.97 -4.83 25.53
C ARG A 610 19.01 -3.72 25.63
N ALA A 611 19.76 -3.45 24.56
CA ALA A 611 20.71 -2.36 24.45
C ALA A 611 20.05 -0.98 24.24
N GLY A 612 18.71 -0.91 24.17
CA GLY A 612 18.00 0.34 23.90
C GLY A 612 17.94 0.73 22.42
N LEU A 613 18.19 -0.21 21.50
CA LEU A 613 18.23 -0.01 20.05
C LEU A 613 17.09 -0.77 19.33
N PRO A 614 15.80 -0.53 19.67
CA PRO A 614 14.68 -1.27 19.07
C PRO A 614 14.54 -1.01 17.56
N LEU A 615 14.86 0.21 17.09
CA LEU A 615 14.81 0.54 15.66
C LEU A 615 15.83 -0.28 14.85
N ALA A 616 17.06 -0.44 15.38
CA ALA A 616 18.07 -1.30 14.78
C ALA A 616 17.67 -2.79 14.83
N ALA A 617 16.95 -3.23 15.86
CA ALA A 617 16.44 -4.60 15.95
C ALA A 617 15.49 -4.95 14.79
N HIS A 618 14.69 -4.00 14.31
CA HIS A 618 13.78 -4.23 13.18
C HIS A 618 14.49 -4.63 11.87
N TYR A 619 15.77 -4.26 11.69
CA TYR A 619 16.56 -4.63 10.51
C TYR A 619 16.96 -6.11 10.47
N VAL A 620 17.09 -6.78 11.63
CA VAL A 620 17.55 -8.18 11.69
C VAL A 620 16.42 -9.19 11.53
N VAL A 621 15.16 -8.73 11.61
CA VAL A 621 13.96 -9.53 11.34
C VAL A 621 14.06 -10.17 9.95
N THR A 622 13.85 -11.48 9.86
CA THR A 622 13.90 -12.19 8.57
C THR A 622 12.57 -12.15 7.83
N ASN A 623 12.61 -12.31 6.51
CA ASN A 623 11.46 -12.48 5.62
C ASN A 623 10.47 -13.58 6.09
N ALA A 624 10.92 -14.55 6.90
CA ALA A 624 10.08 -15.59 7.49
C ALA A 624 9.23 -15.13 8.68
N HIS A 625 9.67 -14.13 9.44
CA HIS A 625 8.95 -13.67 10.64
C HIS A 625 7.58 -13.10 10.27
N ARG A 626 6.63 -13.25 11.18
CA ARG A 626 5.25 -12.81 11.01
C ARG A 626 4.99 -11.49 11.74
N ARG A 627 4.17 -10.66 11.11
CA ARG A 627 3.60 -9.43 11.67
C ARG A 627 2.08 -9.51 11.67
N ARG A 628 1.41 -8.82 12.60
CA ARG A 628 -0.02 -8.54 12.49
C ARG A 628 -0.26 -7.23 11.75
N VAL A 629 -1.28 -7.24 10.90
CA VAL A 629 -1.73 -6.10 10.11
C VAL A 629 -3.24 -6.04 10.16
N VAL A 630 -3.81 -4.92 10.62
CA VAL A 630 -5.22 -4.63 10.40
C VAL A 630 -5.36 -4.01 9.01
N ALA A 631 -6.23 -4.59 8.18
CA ALA A 631 -6.54 -4.12 6.84
C ALA A 631 -8.01 -3.68 6.75
N GLU A 632 -8.29 -2.49 6.22
CA GLU A 632 -9.62 -2.07 5.77
C GLU A 632 -9.64 -2.00 4.24
N PHE A 633 -10.66 -2.61 3.63
CA PHE A 633 -10.82 -2.68 2.18
C PHE A 633 -12.30 -2.83 1.80
N ASP A 634 -12.63 -2.49 0.55
CA ASP A 634 -13.96 -2.69 -0.02
C ASP A 634 -14.04 -3.93 -0.95
N LEU A 635 -15.25 -4.35 -1.31
CA LEU A 635 -15.45 -5.55 -2.15
C LEU A 635 -14.80 -5.41 -3.54
N TRP A 636 -14.78 -4.20 -4.10
CA TRP A 636 -14.11 -3.91 -5.38
C TRP A 636 -12.60 -4.13 -5.28
N GLN A 637 -11.99 -3.67 -4.19
CA GLN A 637 -10.56 -3.87 -3.88
C GLN A 637 -10.23 -5.34 -3.65
N LEU A 638 -11.11 -6.08 -2.96
CA LEU A 638 -10.97 -7.53 -2.75
C LEU A 638 -10.92 -8.29 -4.10
N TYR A 639 -11.84 -8.01 -5.02
CA TYR A 639 -11.85 -8.59 -6.37
C TYR A 639 -10.57 -8.27 -7.14
N HIS A 640 -10.08 -7.04 -7.02
CA HIS A 640 -8.83 -6.61 -7.65
C HIS A 640 -7.63 -7.39 -7.10
N LEU A 641 -7.50 -7.49 -5.77
CA LEU A 641 -6.44 -8.24 -5.11
C LEU A 641 -6.46 -9.72 -5.52
N ILE A 642 -7.64 -10.35 -5.53
CA ILE A 642 -7.77 -11.77 -5.91
C ILE A 642 -7.42 -11.99 -7.40
N THR A 643 -7.83 -11.07 -8.28
CA THR A 643 -7.48 -11.13 -9.72
C THR A 643 -5.96 -11.07 -9.96
N LEU A 644 -5.20 -10.42 -9.06
CA LEU A 644 -3.74 -10.31 -9.14
C LEU A 644 -2.97 -11.35 -8.32
N ARG A 645 -3.53 -11.84 -7.21
CA ARG A 645 -2.79 -12.60 -6.19
C ARG A 645 -3.43 -13.93 -5.78
N GLY A 646 -4.65 -14.23 -6.22
CA GLY A 646 -5.27 -15.55 -6.07
C GLY A 646 -4.83 -16.60 -7.11
N LYS A 647 -4.16 -16.19 -8.19
CA LYS A 647 -3.78 -17.05 -9.33
C LYS A 647 -2.61 -18.02 -9.02
N PRO A 648 -2.49 -19.16 -9.73
CA PRO A 648 -1.39 -20.12 -9.52
C PRO A 648 0.03 -19.56 -9.66
N GLU A 649 0.24 -18.52 -10.47
CA GLU A 649 1.55 -17.89 -10.71
C GLU A 649 1.93 -16.84 -9.63
N ALA A 650 0.98 -16.47 -8.77
CA ALA A 650 1.26 -15.66 -7.59
C ALA A 650 2.04 -16.48 -6.55
N GLN A 651 2.91 -15.81 -5.79
CA GLN A 651 3.63 -16.42 -4.67
C GLN A 651 2.64 -17.13 -3.75
N TRP A 652 2.99 -18.35 -3.33
CA TRP A 652 2.10 -19.22 -2.57
C TRP A 652 1.60 -18.61 -1.24
N ASP A 653 2.43 -17.85 -0.52
CA ASP A 653 2.10 -17.27 0.80
C ASP A 653 0.99 -16.21 0.69
N ILE A 654 1.20 -15.16 -0.11
CA ILE A 654 0.14 -14.16 -0.37
C ILE A 654 -1.09 -14.79 -1.04
N ARG A 655 -0.90 -15.81 -1.88
CA ARG A 655 -2.01 -16.57 -2.47
C ARG A 655 -2.86 -17.25 -1.40
N GLN A 656 -2.24 -17.91 -0.41
CA GLN A 656 -2.95 -18.51 0.73
C GLN A 656 -3.67 -17.46 1.59
N VAL A 657 -3.04 -16.32 1.87
CA VAL A 657 -3.69 -15.21 2.61
C VAL A 657 -4.92 -14.70 1.85
N VAL A 658 -4.81 -14.52 0.54
CA VAL A 658 -5.89 -14.06 -0.34
C VAL A 658 -7.01 -15.11 -0.48
N HIS A 659 -6.67 -16.40 -0.54
CA HIS A 659 -7.65 -17.50 -0.54
C HIS A 659 -8.40 -17.59 0.79
N ARG A 660 -7.71 -17.47 1.94
CA ARG A 660 -8.35 -17.42 3.26
C ARG A 660 -9.24 -16.19 3.41
N LEU A 661 -8.80 -15.02 2.96
CA LEU A 661 -9.61 -13.80 2.98
C LEU A 661 -10.89 -13.97 2.16
N ALA A 662 -10.80 -14.56 0.98
CA ALA A 662 -11.96 -14.93 0.16
C ALA A 662 -12.89 -15.92 0.88
N GLN A 663 -12.36 -16.98 1.50
CA GLN A 663 -13.14 -17.94 2.29
C GLN A 663 -13.88 -17.26 3.45
N ARG A 664 -13.20 -16.41 4.23
CA ARG A 664 -13.82 -15.67 5.34
C ARG A 664 -14.89 -14.69 4.87
N VAL A 665 -14.70 -14.03 3.74
CA VAL A 665 -15.75 -13.17 3.15
C VAL A 665 -16.93 -14.01 2.61
N MET A 666 -16.67 -15.22 2.12
CA MET A 666 -17.72 -16.16 1.68
C MET A 666 -18.57 -16.71 2.84
N GLU A 667 -18.01 -16.81 4.05
CA GLU A 667 -18.77 -17.20 5.26
C GLU A 667 -19.86 -16.18 5.61
N VAL A 668 -19.64 -14.88 5.34
CA VAL A 668 -20.60 -13.80 5.63
C VAL A 668 -21.45 -13.43 4.41
N HIS A 669 -20.83 -13.29 3.22
CA HIS A 669 -21.45 -12.86 1.97
C HIS A 669 -21.23 -13.90 0.84
N PRO A 670 -21.89 -15.08 0.93
CA PRO A 670 -21.63 -16.21 0.04
C PRO A 670 -22.01 -15.94 -1.43
N ASN A 671 -23.11 -15.25 -1.70
CA ASN A 671 -23.56 -14.96 -3.06
C ASN A 671 -22.78 -13.79 -3.67
N LEU A 672 -22.44 -12.74 -2.90
CA LEU A 672 -21.52 -11.69 -3.37
C LEU A 672 -20.19 -12.31 -3.85
N VAL A 673 -19.68 -13.32 -3.14
CA VAL A 673 -18.49 -14.08 -3.54
C VAL A 673 -18.73 -14.99 -4.73
N ARG A 674 -19.83 -15.77 -4.76
CA ARG A 674 -20.13 -16.73 -5.83
C ARG A 674 -20.41 -16.09 -7.17
N SER A 675 -21.11 -14.95 -7.19
CA SER A 675 -21.41 -14.21 -8.43
C SER A 675 -20.16 -13.56 -9.05
N ALA A 676 -18.96 -13.78 -8.51
CA ALA A 676 -17.69 -13.48 -9.15
C ALA A 676 -17.06 -14.73 -9.78
N PRO A 677 -17.16 -14.94 -11.11
CA PRO A 677 -16.64 -16.15 -11.75
C PRO A 677 -15.13 -16.34 -11.55
N ARG A 678 -14.37 -15.24 -11.48
CA ARG A 678 -12.93 -15.25 -11.21
C ARG A 678 -12.59 -15.70 -9.79
N LEU A 679 -13.49 -15.45 -8.84
CA LEU A 679 -13.33 -15.82 -7.44
C LEU A 679 -13.62 -17.30 -7.25
N MET A 680 -14.72 -17.78 -7.83
CA MET A 680 -15.06 -19.18 -7.83
C MET A 680 -13.99 -20.03 -8.52
N ALA A 681 -13.50 -19.67 -9.71
CA ALA A 681 -12.42 -20.39 -10.36
C ALA A 681 -11.12 -20.47 -9.52
N VAL A 682 -10.84 -19.44 -8.71
CA VAL A 682 -9.71 -19.42 -7.77
C VAL A 682 -9.97 -20.30 -6.54
N LEU A 683 -11.18 -20.25 -5.96
CA LEU A 683 -11.57 -21.03 -4.80
C LEU A 683 -11.77 -22.52 -5.12
N GLU A 684 -12.27 -22.86 -6.31
CA GLU A 684 -12.43 -24.22 -6.82
C GLU A 684 -11.07 -24.87 -7.09
N ALA A 685 -10.13 -24.14 -7.68
CA ALA A 685 -8.74 -24.57 -7.77
C ALA A 685 -8.11 -24.73 -6.37
N ALA A 686 -8.41 -23.83 -5.44
CA ALA A 686 -7.97 -23.89 -4.05
C ALA A 686 -8.69 -24.98 -3.21
N GLY A 687 -9.78 -25.57 -3.69
CA GLY A 687 -10.48 -26.69 -3.04
C GLY A 687 -9.67 -27.99 -2.97
N THR A 688 -8.48 -27.98 -3.59
CA THR A 688 -7.46 -29.04 -3.53
C THR A 688 -6.30 -28.73 -2.57
N LEU A 689 -6.33 -27.60 -1.85
CA LEU A 689 -5.29 -27.26 -0.88
C LEU A 689 -5.31 -28.25 0.30
N GLU A 690 -4.18 -28.91 0.52
CA GLU A 690 -3.97 -29.74 1.69
C GLU A 690 -4.21 -28.96 3.00
N PRO A 691 -4.67 -29.64 4.07
CA PRO A 691 -4.76 -29.03 5.38
C PRO A 691 -3.38 -28.52 5.79
N VAL A 692 -3.25 -27.20 5.98
CA VAL A 692 -2.03 -26.58 6.48
C VAL A 692 -1.59 -27.35 7.72
N ALA A 693 -0.32 -27.79 7.70
CA ALA A 693 0.28 -28.55 8.79
C ALA A 693 -0.13 -27.91 10.12
N ARG A 694 -0.81 -28.70 10.96
CA ARG A 694 -1.25 -28.25 12.29
C ARG A 694 -0.08 -27.57 12.96
N GLU A 695 -0.33 -26.40 13.55
CA GLU A 695 0.68 -25.67 14.32
C GLU A 695 1.42 -26.67 15.21
N GLN A 696 2.70 -26.91 14.92
CA GLN A 696 3.55 -27.59 15.89
C GLN A 696 3.73 -26.58 17.02
N PRO A 697 3.19 -26.83 18.24
CA PRO A 697 3.57 -26.02 19.38
C PRO A 697 5.09 -26.12 19.54
N ARG A 698 5.72 -25.00 19.90
CA ARG A 698 7.17 -24.89 20.16
C ARG A 698 7.64 -25.94 21.16
#